data_AF-H3S990-F1
#
_entry.id   AF-H3S990-F1
#
_cell.length_a   1.000
_cell.length_b   1.000
_cell.length_c   1.000
_cell.angle_alpha   90.00
_cell.angle_beta   90.00
_cell.angle_gamma   90.00
#
_symmetry.space_group_name_H-M   'P 1'
#
loop_
_entity.id
_entity.type
_entity.pdbx_description
1 polymer ?
#
loop_
_entity_poly.entity_id
_entity_poly.type
_entity_poly.pdbx_seq_one_letter_code
_entity_poly.pdbx_strand_id
1 'polypeptide(L)'
;MTNAGAASMLDDMKIFVSKEANRAISFTNKESAFYFTQSHHTNHPEHAYFEGWNIAKRRIFQGYHLYEGGRRLDNQHSQVCVYPYKMVREHGSLTEELWMLDYRNVLEIRLAGSQQPTIGMELRGENVKPIGQEGHILIFAAVAEGWVIAVGSRRLQPLTLEGHIISADAKEEGFCIAAGRTAEEAVALLQDTRGQVDRLKMDRVKRMERLLLENTYLKTTDDTLELALRWLSITMDQLVTRQQGDGIYAGLPWFNEYWGRDQFISLPGAVLVSGQFDTARNILLSFAEFQNTDQDSKFYGRMPNILAPENIDYHTTDGTPRFVIQLQDYVKYSGDTEIIKELYPAVIRSIQGSIDHWMDEKGYLMHADNETWMDARDSQLQSYSPRDTRANDIQALWYNQLLAGVYFAEYMKDDEHAEQWKQIADQLKKNFEKDYRDAEHSYLADRLDKEGNPEFSLRPNQLFAFDMFDDQEFACQAIRTAWEELVYPWGVASLDRRHPLFHPFHLTPYYHKDAAYHNGAVWLWLNGIAIQRMIEAGEEETAYRLFKNMNGMALTKGVVGGLCENMDAYPHEGESWAKLTGAYLQAWSNAEHLRVWYQCFLGVRPDLIRHTLVLAPRIPEEIPDLNYAINVGKGRIAAEYRNEGARVYRYQFQDLSLRARIDISPFEPLEIEIRPDSELRITQADGTLTVTLLDPNHDIIQAMEASVSPARAEQRARHHRILKDVRFAEPMDVQNHPVMR
;
A
#
# COMPACT_ATOMS: atom_id res chain seq x y z
N MET A 1 -26.39 -25.48 17.28
CA MET A 1 -26.47 -26.11 15.94
C MET A 1 -25.62 -25.27 15.02
N THR A 2 -24.41 -25.77 14.77
CA THR A 2 -23.36 -25.12 13.97
C THR A 2 -23.77 -25.13 12.50
N ASN A 3 -23.84 -23.96 11.88
CA ASN A 3 -24.02 -23.82 10.44
C ASN A 3 -22.71 -24.22 9.75
N ALA A 4 -22.46 -25.53 9.69
CA ALA A 4 -21.47 -26.11 8.79
C ALA A 4 -22.14 -26.20 7.42
N GLY A 5 -21.74 -25.38 6.44
CA GLY A 5 -22.16 -25.63 5.05
C GLY A 5 -22.29 -24.45 4.10
N ALA A 6 -21.99 -23.20 4.47
CA ALA A 6 -21.73 -22.17 3.46
C ALA A 6 -20.21 -22.10 3.24
N ALA A 7 -19.75 -22.38 2.02
CA ALA A 7 -18.36 -22.09 1.65
C ALA A 7 -18.11 -20.59 1.81
N SER A 8 -16.95 -20.23 2.37
CA SER A 8 -16.61 -18.81 2.55
C SER A 8 -16.37 -18.18 1.18
N MET A 9 -16.75 -16.92 0.98
CA MET A 9 -16.40 -16.22 -0.28
C MET A 9 -14.88 -16.11 -0.48
N LEU A 10 -14.10 -16.23 0.60
CA LEU A 10 -12.64 -16.26 0.55
C LEU A 10 -12.11 -17.58 -0.05
N ASP A 11 -12.92 -18.64 -0.09
CA ASP A 11 -12.56 -19.92 -0.72
C ASP A 11 -12.51 -19.79 -2.24
N ASP A 12 -13.37 -18.95 -2.80
CA ASP A 12 -13.41 -18.64 -4.23
C ASP A 12 -12.22 -17.77 -4.68
N MET A 13 -11.51 -17.15 -3.73
CA MET A 13 -10.33 -16.34 -4.01
C MET A 13 -9.03 -17.15 -4.11
N LYS A 14 -9.08 -18.48 -3.96
CA LYS A 14 -7.86 -19.31 -3.93
C LYS A 14 -7.02 -19.14 -5.20
N ILE A 15 -5.71 -19.07 -5.02
CA ILE A 15 -4.73 -19.07 -6.11
C ILE A 15 -4.00 -20.40 -6.10
N PHE A 16 -4.11 -21.14 -7.21
CA PHE A 16 -3.25 -22.28 -7.47
C PHE A 16 -1.85 -21.78 -7.81
N VAL A 17 -0.84 -22.37 -7.19
CA VAL A 17 0.56 -22.04 -7.46
C VAL A 17 1.22 -23.29 -8.03
N SER A 18 1.84 -23.18 -9.20
CA SER A 18 2.59 -24.29 -9.79
C SER A 18 3.99 -24.41 -9.17
N LYS A 19 4.60 -25.59 -9.36
CA LYS A 19 5.97 -25.84 -8.92
C LYS A 19 6.97 -24.88 -9.57
N GLU A 20 6.77 -24.56 -10.84
CA GLU A 20 7.63 -23.68 -11.63
C GLU A 20 7.52 -22.23 -11.14
N ALA A 21 6.31 -21.79 -10.76
CA ALA A 21 6.09 -20.45 -10.25
C ALA A 21 6.68 -20.25 -8.84
N ASN A 22 6.64 -21.30 -8.01
CA ASN A 22 7.21 -21.36 -6.65
C ASN A 22 7.09 -20.04 -5.84
N ARG A 23 5.89 -19.49 -5.77
CA ARG A 23 5.66 -18.13 -5.26
C ARG A 23 5.84 -18.00 -3.76
N ALA A 24 6.22 -16.79 -3.33
CA ALA A 24 6.26 -16.38 -1.94
C ALA A 24 4.85 -16.36 -1.34
N ILE A 25 4.73 -16.79 -0.08
CA ILE A 25 3.50 -16.81 0.70
C ILE A 25 3.83 -16.20 2.06
N SER A 26 3.03 -15.24 2.47
CA SER A 26 3.17 -14.63 3.79
C SER A 26 1.82 -14.37 4.43
N PHE A 27 1.79 -14.47 5.75
CA PHE A 27 0.66 -14.12 6.59
C PHE A 27 1.16 -13.34 7.79
N THR A 28 0.36 -12.39 8.28
CA THR A 28 0.59 -11.73 9.57
C THR A 28 -0.49 -12.08 10.58
N ASN A 29 -0.19 -11.84 11.85
CA ASN A 29 -1.19 -11.87 12.93
C ASN A 29 -1.78 -10.48 13.22
N LYS A 30 -1.50 -9.45 12.40
CA LYS A 30 -1.90 -8.06 12.63
C LYS A 30 -1.47 -7.46 13.99
N GLU A 31 -0.50 -8.07 14.66
CA GLU A 31 0.05 -7.56 15.91
C GLU A 31 1.52 -7.21 15.71
N SER A 32 2.38 -8.21 15.66
CA SER A 32 3.82 -7.99 15.49
C SER A 32 4.55 -9.12 14.76
N ALA A 33 3.81 -10.10 14.23
CA ALA A 33 4.37 -11.31 13.68
C ALA A 33 3.97 -11.54 12.23
N PHE A 34 4.89 -12.16 11.48
CA PHE A 34 4.63 -12.70 10.16
C PHE A 34 5.24 -14.10 9.99
N TYR A 35 4.58 -14.93 9.18
CA TYR A 35 5.12 -16.18 8.68
C TYR A 35 5.49 -16.02 7.20
N PHE A 36 6.60 -16.63 6.77
CA PHE A 36 7.03 -16.62 5.37
C PHE A 36 7.46 -18.02 4.90
N THR A 37 7.08 -18.37 3.67
CA THR A 37 7.56 -19.56 2.96
C THR A 37 7.43 -19.35 1.45
N GLN A 38 7.95 -20.27 0.64
CA GLN A 38 7.50 -20.43 -0.75
C GLN A 38 6.62 -21.66 -0.89
N SER A 39 5.71 -21.61 -1.85
CA SER A 39 4.73 -22.67 -2.11
C SER A 39 5.32 -24.08 -2.12
N HIS A 40 6.43 -24.34 -2.82
CA HIS A 40 6.99 -25.70 -2.96
C HIS A 40 8.36 -25.85 -2.34
N HIS A 41 9.24 -24.88 -2.54
CA HIS A 41 10.61 -24.91 -2.04
C HIS A 41 11.07 -23.50 -1.66
N THR A 42 11.34 -23.26 -0.38
CA THR A 42 11.86 -21.96 0.07
C THR A 42 13.33 -21.82 -0.28
N ASN A 43 13.61 -21.24 -1.45
CA ASN A 43 14.95 -21.12 -2.04
C ASN A 43 15.23 -19.76 -2.70
N HIS A 44 14.37 -18.76 -2.50
CA HIS A 44 14.59 -17.41 -3.02
C HIS A 44 15.90 -16.84 -2.49
N PRO A 45 16.80 -16.35 -3.35
CA PRO A 45 18.17 -15.97 -2.97
C PRO A 45 18.21 -14.90 -1.87
N GLU A 46 17.24 -13.99 -1.84
CA GLU A 46 17.20 -12.90 -0.86
C GLU A 46 16.26 -13.14 0.31
N HIS A 47 15.22 -13.96 0.13
CA HIS A 47 14.12 -14.06 1.09
C HIS A 47 14.11 -15.39 1.83
N ALA A 48 14.75 -16.44 1.31
CA ALA A 48 14.73 -17.77 1.95
C ALA A 48 15.32 -17.76 3.37
N TYR A 49 16.22 -16.82 3.67
CA TYR A 49 16.70 -16.60 5.03
C TYR A 49 15.53 -16.42 6.01
N PHE A 50 14.47 -15.71 5.62
CA PHE A 50 13.31 -15.39 6.46
C PHE A 50 12.24 -16.50 6.54
N GLU A 51 12.52 -17.70 5.99
CA GLU A 51 11.62 -18.85 6.11
C GLU A 51 11.18 -19.06 7.57
N GLY A 52 9.90 -19.39 7.74
CA GLY A 52 9.31 -19.67 9.04
C GLY A 52 8.70 -18.45 9.70
N TRP A 53 8.82 -18.39 11.02
CA TRP A 53 8.03 -17.46 11.83
C TRP A 53 8.90 -16.40 12.48
N ASN A 54 8.49 -15.15 12.34
CA ASN A 54 9.19 -13.99 12.87
C ASN A 54 8.21 -13.15 13.71
N ILE A 55 8.63 -12.70 14.89
CA ILE A 55 7.85 -11.89 15.83
C ILE A 55 8.71 -10.69 16.25
N ALA A 56 8.22 -9.47 16.07
CA ALA A 56 8.90 -8.23 16.44
C ALA A 56 10.38 -8.18 15.97
N LYS A 57 10.60 -8.45 14.67
CA LYS A 57 11.92 -8.55 14.01
C LYS A 57 12.83 -9.69 14.49
N ARG A 58 12.33 -10.58 15.37
CA ARG A 58 13.09 -11.73 15.88
C ARG A 58 12.59 -13.01 15.21
N ARG A 59 13.52 -13.81 14.70
CA ARG A 59 13.19 -15.13 14.13
C ARG A 59 12.93 -16.12 15.24
N ILE A 60 11.79 -16.79 15.21
CA ILE A 60 11.42 -17.80 16.20
C ILE A 60 11.89 -19.19 15.75
N PHE A 61 11.58 -19.58 14.51
CA PHE A 61 12.04 -20.83 13.89
C PHE A 61 12.04 -20.73 12.35
N GLN A 62 12.82 -21.58 11.67
CA GLN A 62 13.10 -21.59 10.22
C GLN A 62 12.22 -22.58 9.42
N GLY A 63 10.90 -22.55 9.63
CA GLY A 63 9.95 -23.46 9.00
C GLY A 63 9.90 -24.84 9.66
N TYR A 64 9.29 -25.81 8.98
CA TYR A 64 9.06 -27.16 9.52
C TYR A 64 9.10 -28.24 8.43
N HIS A 65 9.29 -29.48 8.86
CA HIS A 65 9.08 -30.68 8.04
C HIS A 65 7.94 -31.51 8.61
N LEU A 66 7.12 -32.09 7.74
CA LEU A 66 6.00 -32.95 8.11
C LEU A 66 6.28 -34.40 7.74
N TYR A 67 5.67 -35.31 8.49
CA TYR A 67 5.85 -36.75 8.37
C TYR A 67 4.50 -37.48 8.44
N GLU A 68 4.36 -38.55 7.66
CA GLU A 68 3.26 -39.51 7.74
C GLU A 68 3.84 -40.92 7.94
N GLY A 69 3.46 -41.60 9.02
CA GLY A 69 4.01 -42.94 9.35
C GLY A 69 5.54 -42.98 9.43
N GLY A 70 6.18 -41.90 9.88
CA GLY A 70 7.64 -41.76 9.97
C GLY A 70 8.34 -41.40 8.65
N ARG A 71 7.63 -41.32 7.53
CA ARG A 71 8.19 -40.87 6.24
C ARG A 71 8.00 -39.36 6.07
N ARG A 72 9.08 -38.64 5.77
CA ARG A 72 9.04 -37.20 5.49
C ARG A 72 8.26 -36.91 4.21
N LEU A 73 7.38 -35.91 4.28
CA LEU A 73 6.64 -35.37 3.14
C LEU A 73 7.56 -34.51 2.26
N ASP A 74 7.31 -34.54 0.96
CA ASP A 74 8.03 -33.74 -0.03
C ASP A 74 7.10 -32.67 -0.63
N ASN A 75 7.37 -31.41 -0.27
CA ASN A 75 6.60 -30.26 -0.71
C ASN A 75 6.78 -29.98 -2.21
N GLN A 76 7.87 -30.43 -2.83
CA GLN A 76 8.15 -30.20 -4.26
C GLN A 76 7.24 -30.98 -5.20
N HIS A 77 6.48 -31.95 -4.67
CA HIS A 77 5.52 -32.76 -5.43
C HIS A 77 4.08 -32.57 -4.94
N SER A 78 3.85 -31.59 -4.07
CA SER A 78 2.52 -31.25 -3.58
C SER A 78 1.74 -30.40 -4.58
N GLN A 79 0.40 -30.44 -4.50
CA GLN A 79 -0.44 -29.40 -5.12
C GLN A 79 -0.66 -28.29 -4.11
N VAL A 80 -0.45 -27.03 -4.51
CA VAL A 80 -0.50 -25.90 -3.58
C VAL A 80 -1.59 -24.91 -3.99
N CYS A 81 -2.52 -24.67 -3.07
CA CYS A 81 -3.50 -23.60 -3.17
C CYS A 81 -3.32 -22.63 -2.00
N VAL A 82 -3.32 -21.34 -2.29
CA VAL A 82 -3.20 -20.29 -1.29
C VAL A 82 -4.51 -19.53 -1.23
N TYR A 83 -5.04 -19.43 -0.02
CA TYR A 83 -6.25 -18.70 0.30
C TYR A 83 -5.85 -17.42 1.07
N PRO A 84 -6.70 -16.39 1.12
CA PRO A 84 -6.36 -15.15 1.84
C PRO A 84 -6.00 -15.37 3.33
N TYR A 85 -6.52 -16.44 3.92
CA TYR A 85 -6.41 -16.72 5.35
C TYR A 85 -5.60 -17.99 5.68
N LYS A 86 -5.19 -18.79 4.68
CA LYS A 86 -4.43 -20.04 4.89
C LYS A 86 -3.65 -20.47 3.65
N MET A 87 -2.65 -21.31 3.82
CA MET A 87 -2.05 -22.09 2.74
C MET A 87 -2.51 -23.55 2.85
N VAL A 88 -2.76 -24.20 1.71
CA VAL A 88 -3.08 -25.62 1.62
C VAL A 88 -2.07 -26.32 0.71
N ARG A 89 -1.50 -27.44 1.18
CA ARG A 89 -0.72 -28.37 0.34
C ARG A 89 -1.34 -29.75 0.37
N GLU A 90 -1.47 -30.37 -0.80
CA GLU A 90 -1.99 -31.73 -0.94
C GLU A 90 -0.86 -32.68 -1.33
N HIS A 91 -0.68 -33.72 -0.51
CA HIS A 91 0.29 -34.80 -0.69
C HIS A 91 -0.45 -36.12 -0.94
N GLY A 92 -1.16 -36.22 -2.06
CA GLY A 92 -2.04 -37.36 -2.33
C GLY A 92 -3.32 -37.29 -1.50
N SER A 93 -3.55 -38.25 -0.60
CA SER A 93 -4.71 -38.23 0.30
C SER A 93 -4.56 -37.33 1.52
N LEU A 94 -3.34 -36.86 1.78
CA LEU A 94 -2.99 -36.07 2.96
C LEU A 94 -3.04 -34.58 2.62
N THR A 95 -3.73 -33.80 3.44
CA THR A 95 -3.88 -32.34 3.27
C THR A 95 -3.23 -31.61 4.44
N GLU A 96 -2.23 -30.79 4.13
CA GLU A 96 -1.61 -29.80 5.02
C GLU A 96 -2.41 -28.49 4.94
N GLU A 97 -2.77 -27.90 6.07
CA GLU A 97 -3.22 -26.50 6.15
C GLU A 97 -2.36 -25.72 7.14
N LEU A 98 -1.79 -24.59 6.71
CA LEU A 98 -1.08 -23.64 7.58
C LEU A 98 -1.95 -22.43 7.85
N TRP A 99 -2.11 -22.11 9.14
CA TRP A 99 -2.89 -20.99 9.63
C TRP A 99 -2.08 -20.12 10.61
N MET A 100 -2.27 -18.81 10.51
CA MET A 100 -1.82 -17.82 11.48
C MET A 100 -3.04 -17.08 12.03
N LEU A 101 -3.11 -16.94 13.35
CA LEU A 101 -4.27 -16.37 14.03
C LEU A 101 -4.07 -14.88 14.30
N ASP A 102 -5.13 -14.07 14.18
CA ASP A 102 -5.07 -12.64 14.48
C ASP A 102 -4.79 -12.39 15.98
N TYR A 103 -3.94 -11.42 16.28
CA TYR A 103 -3.60 -10.91 17.62
C TYR A 103 -3.12 -11.99 18.59
N ARG A 104 -2.49 -13.03 18.04
CA ARG A 104 -2.01 -14.20 18.76
C ARG A 104 -0.68 -14.61 18.18
N ASN A 105 0.31 -14.83 19.04
CA ASN A 105 1.54 -15.53 18.66
C ASN A 105 1.26 -17.04 18.66
N VAL A 106 0.42 -17.50 17.74
CA VAL A 106 0.08 -18.92 17.53
C VAL A 106 -0.06 -19.25 16.05
N LEU A 107 0.53 -20.37 15.65
CA LEU A 107 0.35 -21.04 14.37
C LEU A 107 -0.39 -22.36 14.56
N GLU A 108 -1.22 -22.73 13.60
CA GLU A 108 -1.77 -24.09 13.51
C GLU A 108 -1.38 -24.72 12.18
N ILE A 109 -0.87 -25.94 12.27
CA ILE A 109 -0.57 -26.79 11.12
C ILE A 109 -1.49 -27.99 11.23
N ARG A 110 -2.52 -28.02 10.38
CA ARG A 110 -3.45 -29.15 10.29
C ARG A 110 -2.92 -30.17 9.29
N LEU A 111 -3.04 -31.44 9.62
CA LEU A 111 -2.66 -32.55 8.74
C LEU A 111 -3.76 -33.60 8.75
N ALA A 112 -4.64 -33.55 7.74
CA ALA A 112 -5.84 -34.37 7.65
C ALA A 112 -5.74 -35.42 6.53
N GLY A 113 -6.46 -36.54 6.64
CA GLY A 113 -6.51 -37.58 5.60
C GLY A 113 -5.39 -38.63 5.65
N SER A 114 -4.65 -38.70 6.76
CA SER A 114 -3.58 -39.69 6.97
C SER A 114 -4.10 -41.11 6.86
N GLN A 115 -3.37 -41.94 6.11
CA GLN A 115 -3.60 -43.39 6.01
C GLN A 115 -2.75 -44.18 7.01
N GLN A 116 -1.85 -43.48 7.73
CA GLN A 116 -0.99 -44.04 8.78
C GLN A 116 -1.52 -43.69 10.17
N PRO A 117 -1.20 -44.50 11.20
CA PRO A 117 -1.65 -44.25 12.57
C PRO A 117 -1.00 -43.01 13.21
N THR A 118 0.14 -42.56 12.68
CA THR A 118 0.91 -41.45 13.24
C THR A 118 1.24 -40.39 12.20
N ILE A 119 1.21 -39.15 12.67
CA ILE A 119 1.71 -37.97 11.96
C ILE A 119 2.85 -37.35 12.76
N GLY A 120 3.77 -36.67 12.08
CA GLY A 120 4.91 -36.05 12.74
C GLY A 120 5.27 -34.67 12.19
N MET A 121 5.99 -33.91 13.01
CA MET A 121 6.53 -32.60 12.67
C MET A 121 7.92 -32.41 13.26
N GLU A 122 8.81 -31.78 12.50
CA GLU A 122 10.12 -31.32 12.95
C GLU A 122 10.18 -29.80 12.76
N LEU A 123 10.41 -29.04 13.84
CA LEU A 123 10.70 -27.62 13.75
C LEU A 123 12.15 -27.41 13.34
N ARG A 124 12.38 -26.52 12.37
CA ARG A 124 13.73 -26.20 11.89
C ARG A 124 14.22 -24.91 12.51
N GLY A 125 15.52 -24.77 12.65
CA GLY A 125 16.14 -23.52 13.09
C GLY A 125 17.44 -23.78 13.83
N GLU A 126 18.40 -22.87 13.67
CA GLU A 126 19.58 -22.85 14.53
C GLU A 126 19.14 -22.81 16.01
N ASN A 127 19.65 -23.73 16.82
CA ASN A 127 19.33 -23.85 18.24
C ASN A 127 17.87 -24.20 18.61
N VAL A 128 17.01 -24.51 17.64
CA VAL A 128 15.66 -25.03 17.94
C VAL A 128 15.80 -26.47 18.44
N LYS A 129 15.73 -26.62 19.77
CA LYS A 129 15.93 -27.91 20.45
C LYS A 129 15.00 -28.03 21.65
N PRO A 130 14.58 -29.26 22.01
CA PRO A 130 13.77 -29.48 23.19
C PRO A 130 14.53 -29.04 24.45
N ILE A 131 13.83 -28.31 25.33
CA ILE A 131 14.36 -27.85 26.62
C ILE A 131 13.49 -28.29 27.80
N GLY A 132 12.28 -28.80 27.54
CA GLY A 132 11.40 -29.28 28.59
C GLY A 132 10.05 -29.76 28.08
N GLN A 133 9.17 -30.09 29.01
CA GLN A 133 7.79 -30.47 28.76
C GLN A 133 6.94 -30.06 29.95
N GLU A 134 5.73 -29.56 29.67
CA GLU A 134 4.73 -29.26 30.69
C GLU A 134 3.42 -29.98 30.34
N GLY A 135 3.05 -31.00 31.12
CA GLY A 135 1.91 -31.86 30.82
C GLY A 135 2.06 -32.55 29.46
N HIS A 136 1.22 -32.19 28.49
CA HIS A 136 1.22 -32.73 27.13
C HIS A 136 1.84 -31.77 26.09
N ILE A 137 2.50 -30.72 26.55
CA ILE A 137 3.07 -29.66 25.71
C ILE A 137 4.59 -29.75 25.77
N LEU A 138 5.21 -29.86 24.60
CA LEU A 138 6.67 -29.87 24.45
C LEU A 138 7.20 -28.45 24.35
N ILE A 139 8.33 -28.19 25.00
CA ILE A 139 8.94 -26.86 25.09
C ILE A 139 10.28 -26.87 24.37
N PHE A 140 10.48 -25.91 23.48
CA PHE A 140 11.70 -25.74 22.69
C PHE A 140 12.30 -24.36 22.90
N ALA A 141 13.63 -24.28 22.82
CA ALA A 141 14.31 -22.99 22.62
C ALA A 141 13.98 -22.45 21.22
N ALA A 142 13.79 -21.13 21.10
CA ALA A 142 13.67 -20.45 19.81
C ALA A 142 15.05 -20.11 19.22
N VAL A 143 15.08 -19.73 17.93
CA VAL A 143 16.28 -19.17 17.28
C VAL A 143 16.68 -17.85 17.96
N ALA A 144 15.71 -16.97 18.22
CA ALA A 144 15.93 -15.72 18.93
C ALA A 144 16.10 -15.95 20.44
N GLU A 145 17.15 -15.34 21.00
CA GLU A 145 17.37 -15.32 22.44
C GLU A 145 16.18 -14.69 23.19
N GLY A 146 15.88 -15.24 24.38
CA GLY A 146 14.77 -14.76 25.21
C GLY A 146 13.37 -15.10 24.68
N TRP A 147 13.26 -16.08 23.77
CA TRP A 147 12.00 -16.63 23.29
C TRP A 147 11.94 -18.15 23.47
N VAL A 148 10.73 -18.64 23.77
CA VAL A 148 10.41 -20.05 23.98
C VAL A 148 9.26 -20.45 23.08
N ILE A 149 9.32 -21.66 22.54
CA ILE A 149 8.28 -22.25 21.70
C ILE A 149 7.58 -23.36 22.48
N ALA A 150 6.25 -23.33 22.51
CA ALA A 150 5.41 -24.39 23.04
C ALA A 150 4.71 -25.12 21.88
N VAL A 151 4.78 -26.44 21.84
CA VAL A 151 4.14 -27.28 20.82
C VAL A 151 3.17 -28.27 21.47
N GLY A 152 1.95 -28.30 20.96
CA GLY A 152 0.89 -29.22 21.39
C GLY A 152 0.18 -29.85 20.19
N SER A 153 -0.43 -31.02 20.40
CA SER A 153 -1.36 -31.61 19.41
C SER A 153 -2.56 -30.70 19.17
N ARG A 154 -3.28 -30.84 18.06
CA ARG A 154 -4.49 -30.03 17.86
C ARG A 154 -5.65 -30.42 18.81
N ARG A 155 -5.81 -31.70 19.21
CA ARG A 155 -6.95 -32.18 20.02
C ARG A 155 -6.62 -32.60 21.47
N LEU A 156 -5.66 -31.93 22.09
CA LEU A 156 -5.36 -32.05 23.53
C LEU A 156 -4.82 -33.42 23.98
N GLN A 157 -4.34 -34.28 23.07
CA GLN A 157 -3.68 -35.53 23.42
C GLN A 157 -2.16 -35.39 23.63
N PRO A 158 -1.52 -36.36 24.32
CA PRO A 158 -0.07 -36.39 24.50
C PRO A 158 0.70 -36.42 23.19
N LEU A 159 1.81 -35.69 23.14
CA LEU A 159 2.82 -35.78 22.08
C LEU A 159 3.96 -36.70 22.51
N THR A 160 4.60 -37.35 21.55
CA THR A 160 5.89 -38.03 21.74
C THR A 160 6.99 -37.30 21.00
N LEU A 161 8.23 -37.40 21.50
CA LEU A 161 9.41 -36.78 20.90
C LEU A 161 10.50 -37.83 20.73
N GLU A 162 10.87 -38.11 19.48
CA GLU A 162 11.96 -39.00 19.12
C GLU A 162 13.02 -38.22 18.33
N GLY A 163 14.18 -37.97 18.96
CA GLY A 163 15.17 -37.05 18.42
C GLY A 163 14.59 -35.64 18.31
N HIS A 164 14.36 -35.18 17.07
CA HIS A 164 13.75 -33.88 16.76
C HIS A 164 12.32 -33.99 16.19
N ILE A 165 11.80 -35.21 16.05
CA ILE A 165 10.49 -35.46 15.45
C ILE A 165 9.43 -35.54 16.54
N ILE A 166 8.50 -34.59 16.52
CA ILE A 166 7.31 -34.52 17.35
C ILE A 166 6.24 -35.38 16.69
N SER A 167 5.73 -36.41 17.36
CA SER A 167 4.72 -37.31 16.82
C SER A 167 3.40 -37.25 17.60
N ALA A 168 2.30 -37.45 16.87
CA ALA A 168 0.93 -37.51 17.40
C ALA A 168 0.15 -38.65 16.73
N ASP A 169 -0.91 -39.13 17.37
CA ASP A 169 -1.90 -39.99 16.72
C ASP A 169 -2.53 -39.23 15.54
N ALA A 170 -2.71 -39.88 14.39
CA ALA A 170 -3.26 -39.24 13.20
C ALA A 170 -4.67 -38.65 13.41
N LYS A 171 -5.44 -39.15 14.39
CA LYS A 171 -6.74 -38.60 14.79
C LYS A 171 -6.67 -37.21 15.40
N GLU A 172 -5.47 -36.77 15.81
CA GLU A 172 -5.23 -35.42 16.31
C GLU A 172 -5.29 -34.37 15.20
N GLU A 173 -5.09 -34.78 13.94
CA GLU A 173 -5.18 -33.91 12.76
C GLU A 173 -4.23 -32.69 12.77
N GLY A 174 -3.12 -32.73 13.52
CA GLY A 174 -2.05 -31.74 13.41
C GLY A 174 -1.54 -31.16 14.75
N PHE A 175 -0.93 -29.98 14.66
CA PHE A 175 -0.16 -29.34 15.73
C PHE A 175 -0.51 -27.86 15.87
N CYS A 176 -0.44 -27.36 17.11
CA CYS A 176 -0.48 -25.93 17.43
C CYS A 176 0.87 -25.51 18.03
N ILE A 177 1.39 -24.36 17.60
CA ILE A 177 2.69 -23.83 18.00
C ILE A 177 2.48 -22.42 18.55
N ALA A 178 2.90 -22.17 19.78
CA ALA A 178 2.87 -20.84 20.39
C ALA A 178 4.29 -20.36 20.71
N ALA A 179 4.48 -19.05 20.75
CA ALA A 179 5.74 -18.44 21.20
C ALA A 179 5.48 -17.38 22.28
N GLY A 180 6.35 -17.37 23.29
CA GLY A 180 6.33 -16.42 24.40
C GLY A 180 7.73 -16.13 24.91
N ARG A 181 7.86 -15.18 25.85
CA ARG A 181 9.14 -14.84 26.49
C ARG A 181 9.56 -15.87 27.54
N THR A 182 8.59 -16.59 28.09
CA THR A 182 8.80 -17.67 29.07
C THR A 182 8.06 -18.94 28.64
N ALA A 183 8.44 -20.07 29.25
CA ALA A 183 7.74 -21.34 29.03
C ALA A 183 6.28 -21.25 29.49
N GLU A 184 6.06 -20.66 30.66
CA GLU A 184 4.74 -20.49 31.26
C GLU A 184 3.83 -19.64 30.37
N GLU A 185 4.34 -18.54 29.81
CA GLU A 185 3.60 -17.69 28.89
C GLU A 185 3.24 -18.43 27.59
N ALA A 186 4.22 -19.11 26.97
CA ALA A 186 4.00 -19.85 25.74
C ALA A 186 2.98 -21.00 25.93
N VAL A 187 3.07 -21.71 27.06
CA VAL A 187 2.15 -22.80 27.41
C VAL A 187 0.74 -22.27 27.68
N ALA A 188 0.62 -21.20 28.48
CA ALA A 188 -0.67 -20.58 28.78
C ALA A 188 -1.36 -20.07 27.50
N LEU A 189 -0.61 -19.39 26.63
CA LEU A 189 -1.11 -18.91 25.34
C LEU A 189 -1.58 -20.07 24.46
N LEU A 190 -0.82 -21.16 24.40
CA LEU A 190 -1.17 -22.33 23.61
C LEU A 190 -2.43 -23.02 24.14
N GLN A 191 -2.56 -23.20 25.45
CA GLN A 191 -3.72 -23.83 26.09
C GLN A 191 -4.99 -23.02 25.86
N ASP A 192 -4.95 -21.70 26.11
CA ASP A 192 -6.08 -20.81 25.86
C ASP A 192 -6.50 -20.83 24.40
N THR A 193 -5.52 -20.80 23.47
CA THR A 193 -5.80 -20.77 22.04
C THR A 193 -6.40 -22.08 21.52
N ARG A 194 -5.87 -23.24 21.94
CA ARG A 194 -6.37 -24.56 21.50
C ARG A 194 -7.82 -24.80 21.87
N GLY A 195 -8.26 -24.31 23.03
CA GLY A 195 -9.66 -24.43 23.48
C GLY A 195 -10.67 -23.68 22.59
N GLN A 196 -10.21 -22.75 21.75
CA GLN A 196 -11.06 -21.87 20.94
C GLN A 196 -10.55 -21.67 19.50
N VAL A 197 -9.65 -22.54 19.03
CA VAL A 197 -8.91 -22.32 17.78
C VAL A 197 -9.82 -22.22 16.56
N ASP A 198 -10.84 -23.08 16.47
CA ASP A 198 -11.81 -23.06 15.38
C ASP A 198 -12.66 -21.77 15.40
N ARG A 199 -12.94 -21.23 16.60
CA ARG A 199 -13.60 -19.92 16.74
C ARG A 199 -12.69 -18.80 16.23
N LEU A 200 -11.43 -18.77 16.64
CA LEU A 200 -10.46 -17.73 16.24
C LEU A 200 -10.21 -17.73 14.73
N LYS A 201 -10.14 -18.92 14.11
CA LYS A 201 -10.08 -19.05 12.64
C LYS A 201 -11.30 -18.44 11.96
N MET A 202 -12.49 -18.75 12.49
CA MET A 202 -13.74 -18.20 11.98
C MET A 202 -13.83 -16.69 12.19
N ASP A 203 -13.30 -16.16 13.30
CA ASP A 203 -13.25 -14.72 13.56
C ASP A 203 -12.34 -14.01 12.55
N ARG A 204 -11.19 -14.60 12.20
CA ARG A 204 -10.30 -14.10 11.13
C ARG A 204 -11.01 -14.10 9.78
N VAL A 205 -11.65 -15.21 9.40
CA VAL A 205 -12.41 -15.32 8.14
C VAL A 205 -13.51 -14.25 8.09
N LYS A 206 -14.34 -14.15 9.13
CA LYS A 206 -15.41 -13.15 9.21
C LYS A 206 -14.90 -11.72 9.13
N ARG A 207 -13.75 -11.40 9.75
CA ARG A 207 -13.15 -10.06 9.66
C ARG A 207 -12.75 -9.74 8.22
N MET A 208 -12.15 -10.69 7.52
CA MET A 208 -11.75 -10.54 6.12
C MET A 208 -12.96 -10.44 5.18
N GLU A 209 -13.99 -11.27 5.38
CA GLU A 209 -15.26 -11.17 4.63
C GLU A 209 -15.92 -9.82 4.88
N ARG A 210 -15.97 -9.37 6.13
CA ARG A 210 -16.50 -8.06 6.49
C ARG A 210 -15.74 -6.95 5.76
N LEU A 211 -14.40 -7.00 5.70
CA LEU A 211 -13.64 -6.02 4.93
C LEU A 211 -14.10 -6.01 3.46
N LEU A 212 -14.25 -7.17 2.81
CA LEU A 212 -14.64 -7.24 1.40
C LEU A 212 -16.12 -6.90 1.14
N LEU A 213 -17.01 -7.08 2.11
CA LEU A 213 -18.45 -6.84 1.95
C LEU A 213 -18.87 -5.44 2.45
N GLU A 214 -18.21 -4.92 3.47
CA GLU A 214 -18.57 -3.66 4.13
C GLU A 214 -17.57 -2.53 3.84
N ASN A 215 -16.31 -2.79 3.55
CA ASN A 215 -15.30 -1.73 3.40
C ASN A 215 -14.81 -1.54 1.96
N THR A 216 -14.58 -2.64 1.24
CA THR A 216 -14.01 -2.64 -0.11
C THR A 216 -14.86 -3.41 -1.11
N TYR A 217 -16.19 -3.35 -0.94
CA TYR A 217 -17.12 -4.06 -1.80
C TYR A 217 -16.95 -3.68 -3.26
N LEU A 218 -16.72 -4.71 -4.08
CA LEU A 218 -16.59 -4.63 -5.52
C LEU A 218 -17.09 -5.94 -6.14
N LYS A 219 -17.93 -5.80 -7.16
CA LYS A 219 -18.38 -6.86 -8.05
C LYS A 219 -18.33 -6.34 -9.49
N THR A 220 -17.87 -7.16 -10.42
CA THR A 220 -17.86 -6.86 -11.85
C THR A 220 -17.91 -8.17 -12.65
N THR A 221 -18.21 -8.10 -13.95
CA THR A 221 -18.02 -9.24 -14.85
C THR A 221 -16.56 -9.47 -15.23
N ASP A 222 -15.64 -8.53 -14.95
CA ASP A 222 -14.20 -8.76 -15.02
C ASP A 222 -13.68 -9.48 -13.75
N ASP A 223 -13.73 -10.80 -13.77
CA ASP A 223 -13.27 -11.66 -12.67
C ASP A 223 -11.80 -11.41 -12.28
N THR A 224 -10.96 -10.97 -13.23
CA THR A 224 -9.53 -10.72 -12.97
C THR A 224 -9.35 -9.45 -12.15
N LEU A 225 -10.03 -8.37 -12.55
CA LEU A 225 -10.06 -7.11 -11.81
C LEU A 225 -10.63 -7.31 -10.39
N GLU A 226 -11.78 -8.00 -10.28
CA GLU A 226 -12.42 -8.29 -9.01
C GLU A 226 -11.48 -9.07 -8.07
N LEU A 227 -10.89 -10.16 -8.57
CA LEU A 227 -10.01 -11.01 -7.78
C LEU A 227 -8.74 -10.27 -7.36
N ALA A 228 -8.13 -9.49 -8.25
CA ALA A 228 -6.92 -8.72 -7.95
C ALA A 228 -7.16 -7.70 -6.84
N LEU A 229 -8.21 -6.89 -6.94
CA LEU A 229 -8.49 -5.83 -5.96
C LEU A 229 -8.92 -6.40 -4.60
N ARG A 230 -9.62 -7.53 -4.57
CA ARG A 230 -9.92 -8.23 -3.31
C ARG A 230 -8.65 -8.77 -2.64
N TRP A 231 -7.75 -9.38 -3.41
CA TRP A 231 -6.46 -9.84 -2.88
C TRP A 231 -5.61 -8.70 -2.35
N LEU A 232 -5.46 -7.62 -3.12
CA LEU A 232 -4.71 -6.43 -2.71
C LEU A 232 -5.32 -5.80 -1.45
N SER A 233 -6.65 -5.77 -1.31
CA SER A 233 -7.32 -5.28 -0.10
C SER A 233 -6.98 -6.12 1.12
N ILE A 234 -7.06 -7.46 1.03
CA ILE A 234 -6.72 -8.35 2.16
C ILE A 234 -5.21 -8.29 2.49
N THR A 235 -4.37 -8.31 1.46
CA THR A 235 -2.92 -8.25 1.62
C THR A 235 -2.47 -6.91 2.19
N MET A 236 -3.13 -5.79 1.85
CA MET A 236 -2.86 -4.50 2.48
C MET A 236 -3.32 -4.49 3.94
N ASP A 237 -4.53 -5.01 4.23
CA ASP A 237 -5.05 -5.12 5.59
C ASP A 237 -4.12 -5.91 6.52
N GLN A 238 -3.45 -6.96 6.03
CA GLN A 238 -2.53 -7.74 6.86
C GLN A 238 -1.31 -6.92 7.32
N LEU A 239 -0.93 -5.86 6.61
CA LEU A 239 0.19 -5.00 6.98
C LEU A 239 -0.20 -3.92 8.00
N VAL A 240 -1.49 -3.76 8.27
CA VAL A 240 -1.99 -2.93 9.38
C VAL A 240 -1.86 -3.74 10.68
N THR A 241 -0.96 -3.30 11.56
CA THR A 241 -0.49 -4.06 12.74
C THR A 241 -0.56 -3.23 14.03
N ARG A 242 -0.15 -3.84 15.16
CA ARG A 242 -0.18 -3.26 16.52
C ARG A 242 1.14 -3.39 17.26
N GLN A 243 2.26 -3.21 16.56
CA GLN A 243 3.59 -3.45 17.13
C GLN A 243 3.97 -2.40 18.18
N GLN A 244 3.59 -1.13 17.96
CA GLN A 244 3.87 0.01 18.85
C GLN A 244 2.70 1.00 18.78
N GLY A 245 1.51 0.55 19.16
CA GLY A 245 0.25 1.20 18.78
C GLY A 245 -0.22 0.74 17.39
N ASP A 246 -1.37 1.26 16.93
CA ASP A 246 -1.85 0.96 15.58
C ASP A 246 -0.90 1.61 14.55
N GLY A 247 -0.47 0.86 13.54
CA GLY A 247 0.44 1.33 12.50
C GLY A 247 0.46 0.43 11.28
N ILE A 248 1.28 0.78 10.30
CA ILE A 248 1.42 0.03 9.05
C ILE A 248 2.87 -0.42 8.91
N TYR A 249 3.08 -1.74 8.81
CA TYR A 249 4.38 -2.27 8.42
C TYR A 249 4.76 -1.75 7.03
N ALA A 250 5.95 -1.18 6.91
CA ALA A 250 6.45 -0.69 5.63
C ALA A 250 6.50 -1.85 4.62
N GLY A 251 7.17 -2.96 4.94
CA GLY A 251 7.21 -4.08 4.01
C GLY A 251 7.91 -5.32 4.55
N LEU A 252 7.54 -6.47 4.01
CA LEU A 252 8.13 -7.76 4.38
C LEU A 252 9.14 -8.23 3.33
N PRO A 253 10.30 -8.77 3.75
CA PRO A 253 10.59 -9.21 5.12
C PRO A 253 11.38 -8.21 5.98
N TRP A 254 11.97 -7.17 5.40
CA TRP A 254 13.01 -6.37 6.07
C TRP A 254 12.48 -5.20 6.91
N PHE A 255 11.35 -4.62 6.52
CA PHE A 255 10.79 -3.40 7.08
C PHE A 255 9.49 -3.71 7.86
N ASN A 256 9.57 -4.69 8.75
CA ASN A 256 8.45 -5.14 9.59
C ASN A 256 8.32 -4.31 10.89
N GLU A 257 8.43 -2.99 10.70
CA GLU A 257 8.30 -1.90 11.68
C GLU A 257 7.66 -0.68 10.99
N TYR A 258 7.47 0.42 11.73
CA TYR A 258 6.84 1.62 11.22
C TYR A 258 7.88 2.61 10.70
N TRP A 259 7.73 2.97 9.44
CA TRP A 259 8.46 4.08 8.81
C TRP A 259 7.45 5.19 8.55
N GLY A 260 7.73 6.41 9.04
CA GLY A 260 6.76 7.52 8.98
C GLY A 260 6.35 7.83 7.55
N ARG A 261 7.32 7.99 6.66
CA ARG A 261 7.08 8.21 5.24
C ARG A 261 6.23 7.11 4.61
N ASP A 262 6.66 5.85 4.72
CA ASP A 262 5.98 4.70 4.12
C ASP A 262 4.55 4.58 4.63
N GLN A 263 4.35 4.78 5.93
CA GLN A 263 3.04 4.76 6.56
C GLN A 263 2.14 5.85 5.99
N PHE A 264 2.61 7.09 5.89
CA PHE A 264 1.79 8.19 5.39
C PHE A 264 1.60 8.18 3.87
N ILE A 265 2.46 7.51 3.10
CA ILE A 265 2.17 7.17 1.70
C ILE A 265 1.08 6.09 1.64
N SER A 266 1.13 5.11 2.54
CA SER A 266 0.21 3.96 2.52
C SER A 266 -1.17 4.26 3.11
N LEU A 267 -1.29 5.23 4.02
CA LEU A 267 -2.48 5.50 4.81
C LEU A 267 -3.76 5.70 3.96
N PRO A 268 -3.76 6.47 2.85
CA PRO A 268 -4.93 6.63 1.99
C PRO A 268 -5.48 5.30 1.47
N GLY A 269 -4.62 4.49 0.86
CA GLY A 269 -5.00 3.22 0.24
C GLY A 269 -5.28 2.10 1.25
N ALA A 270 -4.60 2.14 2.40
CA ALA A 270 -4.74 1.11 3.42
C ALA A 270 -6.05 1.25 4.20
N VAL A 271 -6.38 2.46 4.65
CA VAL A 271 -7.44 2.66 5.66
C VAL A 271 -8.42 3.80 5.34
N LEU A 272 -8.08 4.81 4.52
CA LEU A 272 -9.03 5.88 4.19
C LEU A 272 -10.05 5.46 3.14
N VAL A 273 -9.58 4.99 1.98
CA VAL A 273 -10.49 4.64 0.87
C VAL A 273 -11.35 3.40 1.17
N SER A 274 -10.89 2.55 2.09
CA SER A 274 -11.67 1.43 2.64
C SER A 274 -12.61 1.85 3.78
N GLY A 275 -12.55 3.12 4.22
CA GLY A 275 -13.38 3.65 5.30
C GLY A 275 -13.13 3.05 6.67
N GLN A 276 -11.92 2.55 6.92
CA GLN A 276 -11.49 2.07 8.24
C GLN A 276 -11.06 3.26 9.11
N PHE A 277 -11.97 4.22 9.32
CA PHE A 277 -11.66 5.52 9.92
C PHE A 277 -11.15 5.41 11.35
N ASP A 278 -11.69 4.52 12.18
CA ASP A 278 -11.19 4.31 13.54
C ASP A 278 -9.72 3.88 13.56
N THR A 279 -9.34 3.00 12.63
CA THR A 279 -7.94 2.57 12.47
C THR A 279 -7.05 3.70 11.96
N ALA A 280 -7.53 4.48 10.98
CA ALA A 280 -6.80 5.65 10.50
C ALA A 280 -6.56 6.69 11.62
N ARG A 281 -7.58 6.94 12.44
CA ARG A 281 -7.52 7.82 13.62
C ARG A 281 -6.43 7.38 14.59
N ASN A 282 -6.44 6.09 14.95
CA ASN A 282 -5.48 5.54 15.90
C ASN A 282 -4.05 5.59 15.34
N ILE A 283 -3.85 5.30 14.05
CA ILE A 283 -2.53 5.40 13.41
C ILE A 283 -1.98 6.84 13.53
N LEU A 284 -2.80 7.84 13.21
CA LEU A 284 -2.40 9.26 13.31
C LEU A 284 -2.07 9.68 14.74
N LEU A 285 -2.93 9.29 15.70
CA LEU A 285 -2.71 9.61 17.12
C LEU A 285 -1.47 8.91 17.67
N SER A 286 -1.33 7.59 17.46
CA SER A 286 -0.18 6.83 17.95
C SER A 286 1.12 7.35 17.38
N PHE A 287 1.17 7.74 16.10
CA PHE A 287 2.41 8.27 15.52
C PHE A 287 2.73 9.69 16.01
N ALA A 288 1.73 10.52 16.27
CA ALA A 288 1.91 11.88 16.77
C ALA A 288 2.53 11.95 18.18
N GLU A 289 2.37 10.90 18.99
CA GLU A 289 3.01 10.79 20.32
C GLU A 289 4.54 10.85 20.24
N PHE A 290 5.11 10.48 19.09
CA PHE A 290 6.55 10.45 18.85
C PHE A 290 7.07 11.68 18.09
N GLN A 291 6.28 12.75 17.94
CA GLN A 291 6.78 13.99 17.36
C GLN A 291 7.94 14.55 18.20
N ASN A 292 8.98 15.05 17.54
CA ASN A 292 10.04 15.75 18.25
C ASN A 292 9.53 17.10 18.81
N THR A 293 9.46 17.22 20.13
CA THR A 293 9.00 18.45 20.82
C THR A 293 10.13 19.25 21.46
N ASP A 294 11.39 18.86 21.25
CA ASP A 294 12.56 19.57 21.77
C ASP A 294 12.85 20.79 20.91
N GLN A 295 12.59 21.99 21.46
CA GLN A 295 12.72 23.27 20.75
C GLN A 295 14.18 23.62 20.41
N ASP A 296 15.15 23.04 21.12
CA ASP A 296 16.58 23.25 20.83
C ASP A 296 17.08 22.28 19.73
N SER A 297 16.26 21.30 19.35
CA SER A 297 16.59 20.35 18.30
C SER A 297 16.41 20.96 16.92
N LYS A 298 17.40 20.77 16.03
CA LYS A 298 17.22 21.06 14.59
C LYS A 298 16.09 20.24 13.94
N PHE A 299 15.58 19.22 14.62
CA PHE A 299 14.45 18.39 14.17
C PHE A 299 13.14 18.73 14.88
N TYR A 300 13.06 19.87 15.58
CA TYR A 300 11.84 20.33 16.24
C TYR A 300 10.63 20.24 15.30
N GLY A 301 9.53 19.66 15.78
CA GLY A 301 8.29 19.50 15.03
C GLY A 301 8.26 18.34 14.04
N ARG A 302 9.39 17.66 13.75
CA ARG A 302 9.41 16.52 12.83
C ARG A 302 8.74 15.28 13.42
N MET A 303 8.05 14.55 12.57
CA MET A 303 7.64 13.16 12.82
C MET A 303 8.82 12.21 12.58
N PRO A 304 8.91 11.07 13.27
CA PRO A 304 9.96 10.10 13.03
C PRO A 304 9.95 9.56 11.59
N ASN A 305 11.12 9.40 10.99
CA ASN A 305 11.34 8.59 9.80
C ASN A 305 11.23 7.10 10.14
N ILE A 306 11.89 6.66 11.21
CA ILE A 306 11.86 5.28 11.70
C ILE A 306 11.32 5.28 13.12
N LEU A 307 10.32 4.46 13.37
CA LEU A 307 9.79 4.16 14.70
C LEU A 307 9.92 2.65 14.95
N ALA A 308 11.03 2.25 15.56
CA ALA A 308 11.30 0.89 16.00
C ALA A 308 11.38 0.82 17.53
N PRO A 309 11.12 -0.33 18.17
CA PRO A 309 11.03 -0.44 19.63
C PRO A 309 12.25 0.09 20.41
N GLU A 310 13.42 0.10 19.79
CA GLU A 310 14.68 0.51 20.40
C GLU A 310 15.37 1.68 19.65
N ASN A 311 14.73 2.24 18.61
CA ASN A 311 15.35 3.28 17.77
C ASN A 311 14.29 4.21 17.15
N ILE A 312 14.46 5.51 17.39
CA ILE A 312 13.67 6.58 16.77
C ILE A 312 14.61 7.46 15.97
N ASP A 313 14.33 7.62 14.68
CA ASP A 313 15.12 8.46 13.76
C ASP A 313 14.23 9.57 13.17
N TYR A 314 14.75 10.79 13.04
CA TYR A 314 14.01 11.98 12.52
C TYR A 314 14.57 12.52 11.19
N HIS A 315 15.41 11.75 10.48
CA HIS A 315 16.00 12.15 9.20
C HIS A 315 14.99 11.93 8.06
N THR A 316 13.96 12.78 8.04
CA THR A 316 12.97 12.83 6.96
C THR A 316 12.49 14.26 6.76
N THR A 317 12.51 14.71 5.51
CA THR A 317 11.94 16.00 5.08
C THR A 317 10.58 15.81 4.41
N ASP A 318 10.24 14.60 3.95
CA ASP A 318 8.98 14.27 3.30
C ASP A 318 7.94 13.60 4.22
N GLY A 319 8.36 12.92 5.28
CA GLY A 319 7.45 12.23 6.21
C GLY A 319 6.57 13.18 7.02
N THR A 320 7.14 14.29 7.50
CA THR A 320 6.39 15.27 8.32
C THR A 320 5.31 16.01 7.51
N PRO A 321 5.60 16.56 6.30
CA PRO A 321 4.55 17.09 5.44
C PRO A 321 3.42 16.09 5.18
N ARG A 322 3.78 14.83 4.87
CA ARG A 322 2.80 13.77 4.62
C ARG A 322 1.90 13.50 5.81
N PHE A 323 2.42 13.50 7.04
CA PHE A 323 1.57 13.37 8.24
C PHE A 323 0.45 14.42 8.27
N VAL A 324 0.77 15.70 8.03
CA VAL A 324 -0.22 16.79 8.07
C VAL A 324 -1.22 16.69 6.91
N ILE A 325 -0.74 16.32 5.72
CA ILE A 325 -1.60 16.07 4.55
C ILE A 325 -2.55 14.90 4.85
N GLN A 326 -2.07 13.79 5.42
CA GLN A 326 -2.91 12.65 5.74
C GLN A 326 -3.87 12.90 6.91
N LEU A 327 -3.51 13.78 7.86
CA LEU A 327 -4.46 14.29 8.83
C LEU A 327 -5.60 15.03 8.12
N GLN A 328 -5.30 15.84 7.10
CA GLN A 328 -6.32 16.56 6.34
C GLN A 328 -7.22 15.59 5.56
N ASP A 329 -6.63 14.63 4.87
CA ASP A 329 -7.41 13.60 4.14
C ASP A 329 -8.26 12.76 5.10
N TYR A 330 -7.73 12.40 6.28
CA TYR A 330 -8.51 11.71 7.30
C TYR A 330 -9.75 12.51 7.71
N VAL A 331 -9.62 13.80 8.04
CA VAL A 331 -10.80 14.58 8.48
C VAL A 331 -11.78 14.84 7.35
N LYS A 332 -11.30 14.99 6.11
CA LYS A 332 -12.14 15.10 4.91
C LYS A 332 -12.97 13.84 4.67
N TYR A 333 -12.38 12.66 4.87
CA TYR A 333 -13.06 11.38 4.64
C TYR A 333 -13.94 10.94 5.82
N SER A 334 -13.47 11.13 7.06
CA SER A 334 -14.17 10.66 8.27
C SER A 334 -15.18 11.65 8.83
N GLY A 335 -14.96 12.96 8.60
CA GLY A 335 -15.70 14.02 9.27
C GLY A 335 -15.37 14.16 10.76
N ASP A 336 -14.32 13.49 11.26
CA ASP A 336 -13.90 13.59 12.66
C ASP A 336 -13.19 14.92 12.91
N THR A 337 -13.95 15.89 13.42
CA THR A 337 -13.43 17.21 13.78
C THR A 337 -12.73 17.26 15.14
N GLU A 338 -12.90 16.25 16.00
CA GLU A 338 -12.28 16.28 17.33
C GLU A 338 -10.78 16.05 17.25
N ILE A 339 -10.33 15.18 16.34
CA ILE A 339 -8.90 14.98 16.10
C ILE A 339 -8.18 16.29 15.71
N ILE A 340 -8.89 17.23 15.06
CA ILE A 340 -8.29 18.52 14.67
C ILE A 340 -7.82 19.24 15.92
N LYS A 341 -8.67 19.31 16.96
CA LYS A 341 -8.30 19.96 18.23
C LYS A 341 -7.15 19.23 18.93
N GLU A 342 -7.16 17.89 18.88
CA GLU A 342 -6.14 17.04 19.50
C GLU A 342 -4.77 17.22 18.84
N LEU A 343 -4.72 17.29 17.50
CA LEU A 343 -3.48 17.29 16.73
C LEU A 343 -3.07 18.64 16.15
N TYR A 344 -3.89 19.69 16.24
CA TYR A 344 -3.52 21.04 15.80
C TYR A 344 -2.22 21.55 16.45
N PRO A 345 -1.94 21.31 17.74
CA PRO A 345 -0.63 21.66 18.32
C PRO A 345 0.54 20.95 17.63
N ALA A 346 0.35 19.70 17.17
CA ALA A 346 1.38 18.99 16.41
C ALA A 346 1.57 19.59 15.01
N VAL A 347 0.48 20.01 14.36
CA VAL A 347 0.51 20.75 13.08
C VAL A 347 1.32 22.04 13.24
N ILE A 348 1.01 22.86 14.24
CA ILE A 348 1.74 24.12 14.52
C ILE A 348 3.24 23.83 14.68
N ARG A 349 3.61 22.89 15.56
CA ARG A 349 5.03 22.54 15.78
C ARG A 349 5.72 22.09 14.49
N SER A 350 5.03 21.30 13.67
CA SER A 350 5.60 20.77 12.41
C SER A 350 5.91 21.87 11.39
N ILE A 351 5.02 22.87 11.27
CA ILE A 351 5.18 23.97 10.31
C ILE A 351 6.18 24.98 10.88
N GLN A 352 6.07 25.31 12.16
CA GLN A 352 6.96 26.26 12.81
C GLN A 352 8.41 25.76 12.85
N GLY A 353 8.64 24.48 13.17
CA GLY A 353 9.99 23.89 13.12
C GLY A 353 10.61 23.89 11.72
N SER A 354 9.80 23.70 10.67
CA SER A 354 10.25 23.88 9.29
C SER A 354 10.63 25.33 9.00
N ILE A 355 9.80 26.31 9.41
CA ILE A 355 10.06 27.74 9.25
C ILE A 355 11.36 28.17 9.95
N ASP A 356 11.54 27.74 11.20
CA ASP A 356 12.64 28.22 12.05
C ASP A 356 14.00 27.63 11.68
N HIS A 357 14.03 26.38 11.19
CA HIS A 357 15.28 25.65 11.01
C HIS A 357 15.63 25.31 9.56
N TRP A 358 14.65 25.27 8.65
CA TRP A 358 14.85 24.68 7.32
C TRP A 358 14.30 25.51 6.17
N MET A 359 13.52 26.56 6.41
CA MET A 359 12.98 27.41 5.36
C MET A 359 13.98 28.49 4.95
N ASP A 360 14.13 28.73 3.65
CA ASP A 360 14.94 29.82 3.14
C ASP A 360 14.14 31.12 2.90
N GLU A 361 14.83 32.17 2.46
CA GLU A 361 14.23 33.49 2.17
C GLU A 361 13.21 33.49 1.03
N LYS A 362 13.21 32.46 0.17
CA LYS A 362 12.26 32.28 -0.92
C LYS A 362 11.04 31.45 -0.50
N GLY A 363 11.01 30.94 0.73
CA GLY A 363 9.97 30.08 1.26
C GLY A 363 10.18 28.58 0.95
N TYR A 364 11.30 28.20 0.34
CA TYR A 364 11.61 26.80 0.05
C TYR A 364 12.01 26.06 1.32
N LEU A 365 11.58 24.80 1.43
CA LEU A 365 12.01 23.89 2.47
C LEU A 365 13.33 23.23 2.06
N MET A 366 14.38 23.54 2.81
CA MET A 366 15.72 22.95 2.62
C MET A 366 15.82 21.57 3.30
N HIS A 367 16.70 20.72 2.77
CA HIS A 367 16.99 19.41 3.35
C HIS A 367 18.39 18.92 2.97
N ALA A 368 18.88 17.91 3.67
CA ALA A 368 20.10 17.18 3.29
C ALA A 368 19.82 16.09 2.25
N ASP A 369 20.88 15.56 1.62
CA ASP A 369 20.78 14.61 0.50
C ASP A 369 19.97 13.35 0.82
N ASN A 370 20.06 12.83 2.05
CA ASN A 370 19.46 11.57 2.45
C ASN A 370 18.19 11.73 3.30
N GLU A 371 17.48 12.86 3.16
CA GLU A 371 16.24 13.14 3.91
C GLU A 371 14.97 13.00 3.07
N THR A 372 15.08 12.69 1.78
CA THR A 372 13.93 12.42 0.90
C THR A 372 13.66 10.91 0.81
N TRP A 373 12.61 10.48 0.11
CA TRP A 373 12.38 9.06 -0.20
C TRP A 373 13.54 8.41 -0.96
N MET A 374 14.42 9.20 -1.57
CA MET A 374 15.67 8.77 -2.19
C MET A 374 16.84 8.86 -1.19
N ASP A 375 16.89 7.99 -0.18
CA ASP A 375 17.80 8.10 0.98
C ASP A 375 18.96 7.09 1.04
N ALA A 376 19.14 6.29 -0.02
CA ALA A 376 20.23 5.33 -0.10
C ALA A 376 21.63 5.96 -0.03
N ARG A 377 22.51 5.38 0.79
CA ARG A 377 23.88 5.84 1.01
C ARG A 377 24.88 4.70 0.98
N ASP A 378 26.13 5.03 0.65
CA ASP A 378 27.24 4.09 0.74
C ASP A 378 27.73 3.91 2.19
N SER A 379 28.73 3.04 2.38
CA SER A 379 29.33 2.80 3.71
C SER A 379 30.04 4.01 4.31
N GLN A 380 30.33 5.05 3.53
CA GLN A 380 30.92 6.33 3.94
C GLN A 380 29.85 7.41 4.13
N LEU A 381 28.57 7.02 4.14
CA LEU A 381 27.40 7.90 4.28
C LEU A 381 27.24 8.91 3.12
N GLN A 382 27.86 8.67 1.97
CA GLN A 382 27.64 9.47 0.78
C GLN A 382 26.36 9.03 0.06
N SER A 383 25.55 9.99 -0.38
CA SER A 383 24.31 9.69 -1.11
C SER A 383 24.61 9.11 -2.49
N TYR A 384 23.90 8.05 -2.86
CA TYR A 384 23.91 7.53 -4.23
C TYR A 384 23.09 8.41 -5.20
N SER A 385 22.13 9.16 -4.68
CA SER A 385 21.21 10.02 -5.43
C SER A 385 21.08 11.37 -4.70
N PRO A 386 22.13 12.21 -4.70
CA PRO A 386 22.11 13.48 -3.99
C PRO A 386 21.05 14.40 -4.60
N ARG A 387 20.19 14.94 -3.74
CA ARG A 387 19.05 15.79 -4.11
C ARG A 387 18.91 17.03 -3.23
N ASP A 388 19.92 17.32 -2.41
CA ASP A 388 19.98 18.57 -1.67
C ASP A 388 19.99 19.80 -2.61
N THR A 389 19.58 20.99 -2.22
CA THR A 389 18.98 21.34 -0.94
C THR A 389 17.47 21.47 -1.05
N ARG A 390 16.92 21.54 -2.27
CA ARG A 390 15.52 21.89 -2.55
C ARG A 390 14.97 21.01 -3.68
N ALA A 391 14.70 19.75 -3.39
CA ALA A 391 14.04 18.83 -4.31
C ALA A 391 12.60 19.27 -4.65
N ASN A 392 12.16 19.07 -5.90
CA ASN A 392 10.88 19.59 -6.39
C ASN A 392 9.64 18.99 -5.68
N ASP A 393 9.66 17.68 -5.41
CA ASP A 393 8.62 16.95 -4.70
C ASP A 393 8.54 17.36 -3.23
N ILE A 394 9.67 17.71 -2.62
CA ILE A 394 9.71 18.26 -1.25
C ILE A 394 9.03 19.63 -1.21
N GLN A 395 9.23 20.47 -2.23
CA GLN A 395 8.55 21.77 -2.30
C GLN A 395 7.04 21.61 -2.48
N ALA A 396 6.62 20.64 -3.28
CA ALA A 396 5.19 20.32 -3.45
C ALA A 396 4.58 19.78 -2.15
N LEU A 397 5.29 18.91 -1.42
CA LEU A 397 4.86 18.43 -0.11
C LEU A 397 4.78 19.55 0.92
N TRP A 398 5.78 20.44 0.95
CA TRP A 398 5.79 21.60 1.85
C TRP A 398 4.65 22.56 1.56
N TYR A 399 4.41 22.89 0.29
CA TYR A 399 3.26 23.69 -0.14
C TYR A 399 1.94 23.08 0.34
N ASN A 400 1.76 21.77 0.15
CA ASN A 400 0.54 21.08 0.58
C ASN A 400 0.42 20.98 2.11
N GLN A 401 1.54 20.87 2.85
CA GLN A 401 1.54 20.97 4.31
C GLN A 401 1.09 22.36 4.77
N LEU A 402 1.57 23.43 4.14
CA LEU A 402 1.14 24.80 4.44
C LEU A 402 -0.35 24.99 4.19
N LEU A 403 -0.86 24.52 3.04
CA LEU A 403 -2.30 24.59 2.73
C LEU A 403 -3.15 23.76 3.71
N ALA A 404 -2.66 22.59 4.13
CA ALA A 404 -3.31 21.81 5.18
C ALA A 404 -3.27 22.52 6.54
N GLY A 405 -2.16 23.18 6.86
CA GLY A 405 -2.03 24.07 8.01
C GLY A 405 -3.08 25.18 8.00
N VAL A 406 -3.18 25.93 6.89
CA VAL A 406 -4.19 26.99 6.72
C VAL A 406 -5.60 26.45 6.94
N TYR A 407 -5.92 25.30 6.36
CA TYR A 407 -7.21 24.64 6.53
C TYR A 407 -7.52 24.34 8.01
N PHE A 408 -6.54 23.85 8.78
CA PHE A 408 -6.74 23.61 10.21
C PHE A 408 -6.79 24.90 11.03
N ALA A 409 -5.97 25.89 10.69
CA ALA A 409 -5.96 27.20 11.35
C ALA A 409 -7.31 27.93 11.16
N GLU A 410 -7.88 27.91 9.96
CA GLU A 410 -9.23 28.42 9.68
C GLU A 410 -10.30 27.71 10.52
N TYR A 411 -10.24 26.38 10.62
CA TYR A 411 -11.17 25.62 11.48
C TYR A 411 -11.04 26.00 12.96
N MET A 412 -9.79 26.20 13.42
CA MET A 412 -9.48 26.59 14.80
C MET A 412 -9.66 28.09 15.07
N LYS A 413 -9.97 28.89 14.04
CA LYS A 413 -10.07 30.36 14.10
C LYS A 413 -8.77 31.03 14.55
N ASP A 414 -7.65 30.49 14.08
CA ASP A 414 -6.30 30.98 14.30
C ASP A 414 -5.85 31.80 13.08
N ASP A 415 -6.38 33.03 12.98
CA ASP A 415 -6.18 33.89 11.82
C ASP A 415 -4.70 34.27 11.61
N GLU A 416 -3.90 34.28 12.67
CA GLU A 416 -2.47 34.60 12.62
C GLU A 416 -1.68 33.54 11.84
N HIS A 417 -1.79 32.27 12.25
CA HIS A 417 -1.12 31.19 11.53
C HIS A 417 -1.72 30.96 10.14
N ALA A 418 -3.04 31.12 9.98
CA ALA A 418 -3.69 31.00 8.67
C ALA A 418 -3.10 32.01 7.66
N GLU A 419 -2.99 33.28 8.03
CA GLU A 419 -2.43 34.31 7.16
C GLU A 419 -0.93 34.10 6.92
N GLN A 420 -0.15 33.80 7.95
CA GLN A 420 1.30 33.59 7.82
C GLN A 420 1.61 32.42 6.87
N TRP A 421 1.00 31.26 7.09
CA TRP A 421 1.27 30.07 6.29
C TRP A 421 0.74 30.23 4.86
N LYS A 422 -0.38 30.96 4.67
CA LYS A 422 -0.89 31.30 3.34
C LYS A 422 0.11 32.17 2.56
N GLN A 423 0.68 33.19 3.19
CA GLN A 423 1.70 34.05 2.58
C GLN A 423 2.95 33.26 2.16
N ILE A 424 3.41 32.33 3.01
CA ILE A 424 4.55 31.46 2.68
C ILE A 424 4.20 30.56 1.49
N ALA A 425 3.02 29.94 1.49
CA ALA A 425 2.58 29.06 0.39
C ALA A 425 2.51 29.81 -0.95
N ASP A 426 1.96 31.03 -0.96
CA ASP A 426 1.85 31.85 -2.16
C ASP A 426 3.23 32.31 -2.66
N GLN A 427 4.14 32.69 -1.75
CA GLN A 427 5.52 33.07 -2.07
C GLN A 427 6.31 31.88 -2.64
N LEU A 428 6.17 30.70 -2.03
CA LEU A 428 6.77 29.44 -2.47
C LEU A 428 6.31 29.08 -3.89
N LYS A 429 4.99 29.03 -4.13
CA LYS A 429 4.43 28.66 -5.45
C LYS A 429 4.92 29.61 -6.54
N LYS A 430 4.90 30.92 -6.27
CA LYS A 430 5.38 31.95 -7.19
C LYS A 430 6.86 31.79 -7.55
N ASN A 431 7.71 31.50 -6.57
CA ASN A 431 9.14 31.28 -6.83
C ASN A 431 9.37 29.96 -7.56
N PHE A 432 8.64 28.90 -7.19
CA PHE A 432 8.77 27.57 -7.80
C PHE A 432 8.55 27.61 -9.31
N GLU A 433 7.46 28.26 -9.76
CA GLU A 433 7.12 28.38 -11.18
C GLU A 433 8.25 29.04 -11.99
N LYS A 434 9.00 29.96 -11.38
CA LYS A 434 10.13 30.66 -12.01
C LYS A 434 11.43 29.85 -11.97
N ASP A 435 11.75 29.24 -10.84
CA ASP A 435 13.09 28.71 -10.59
C ASP A 435 13.26 27.26 -11.09
N TYR A 436 12.19 26.47 -11.23
CA TYR A 436 12.25 25.04 -11.61
C TYR A 436 12.02 24.76 -13.09
N ARG A 437 11.96 25.80 -13.94
CA ARG A 437 11.66 25.69 -15.36
C ARG A 437 12.66 26.49 -16.18
N ASP A 438 12.97 25.99 -17.36
CA ASP A 438 13.66 26.74 -18.39
C ASP A 438 12.99 26.54 -19.76
N ALA A 439 13.60 27.10 -20.81
CA ALA A 439 13.11 26.96 -22.18
C ALA A 439 13.68 25.74 -22.93
N GLU A 440 14.67 25.06 -22.35
CA GLU A 440 15.40 23.96 -23.00
C GLU A 440 14.80 22.59 -22.67
N HIS A 441 14.18 22.46 -21.49
CA HIS A 441 13.64 21.21 -20.97
C HIS A 441 12.10 21.21 -20.99
N SER A 442 11.52 20.11 -21.46
CA SER A 442 10.06 19.88 -21.46
C SER A 442 9.54 19.31 -20.13
N TYR A 443 10.33 19.43 -19.06
CA TYR A 443 10.08 18.84 -17.74
C TYR A 443 10.73 19.70 -16.65
N LEU A 444 10.31 19.51 -15.39
CA LEU A 444 10.82 20.31 -14.27
C LEU A 444 12.27 19.96 -13.91
N ALA A 445 13.03 20.94 -13.43
CA ALA A 445 14.25 20.68 -12.68
C ALA A 445 13.94 19.73 -11.51
N ASP A 446 14.85 18.79 -11.22
CA ASP A 446 14.66 17.85 -10.13
C ASP A 446 14.89 18.52 -8.77
N ARG A 447 15.83 19.47 -8.73
CA ARG A 447 16.21 20.24 -7.55
C ARG A 447 16.80 21.60 -7.91
N LEU A 448 16.95 22.45 -6.89
CA LEU A 448 17.88 23.57 -6.89
C LEU A 448 19.10 23.22 -6.02
N ASP A 449 20.29 23.53 -6.51
CA ASP A 449 21.54 23.38 -5.77
C ASP A 449 21.68 24.40 -4.62
N LYS A 450 22.86 24.46 -3.97
CA LYS A 450 23.11 25.37 -2.84
C LYS A 450 23.16 26.83 -3.25
N GLU A 451 23.58 27.08 -4.48
CA GLU A 451 23.67 28.39 -5.12
C GLU A 451 22.33 28.83 -5.72
N GLY A 452 21.33 27.94 -5.75
CA GLY A 452 19.99 28.20 -6.28
C GLY A 452 19.87 27.99 -7.79
N ASN A 453 20.82 27.29 -8.42
CA ASN A 453 20.72 26.93 -9.84
C ASN A 453 19.86 25.68 -10.01
N PRO A 454 19.02 25.62 -11.06
CA PRO A 454 18.25 24.43 -11.38
C PRO A 454 19.14 23.33 -11.96
N GLU A 455 18.89 22.10 -11.53
CA GLU A 455 19.52 20.90 -12.06
C GLU A 455 18.48 19.95 -12.66
N PHE A 456 18.68 19.58 -13.93
CA PHE A 456 17.71 18.85 -14.74
C PHE A 456 18.10 17.37 -14.88
N SER A 457 17.73 16.58 -13.88
CA SER A 457 17.68 15.12 -13.97
C SER A 457 16.22 14.68 -14.15
N LEU A 458 15.90 14.02 -15.27
CA LEU A 458 14.55 13.51 -15.48
C LEU A 458 14.24 12.38 -14.50
N ARG A 459 13.40 12.69 -13.50
CA ARG A 459 12.94 11.78 -12.45
C ARG A 459 11.41 11.83 -12.32
N PRO A 460 10.80 10.78 -11.73
CA PRO A 460 9.35 10.74 -11.52
C PRO A 460 8.86 11.73 -10.46
N ASN A 461 9.78 12.30 -9.66
CA ASN A 461 9.47 13.22 -8.56
C ASN A 461 8.65 14.45 -8.99
N GLN A 462 8.90 14.95 -10.20
CA GLN A 462 8.16 16.09 -10.75
C GLN A 462 6.65 15.85 -10.86
N LEU A 463 6.21 14.59 -10.97
CA LEU A 463 4.79 14.22 -11.07
C LEU A 463 4.00 14.62 -9.82
N PHE A 464 4.69 14.81 -8.68
CA PHE A 464 4.08 15.34 -7.45
C PHE A 464 3.99 16.87 -7.43
N ALA A 465 4.70 17.57 -8.31
CA ALA A 465 4.87 19.01 -8.28
C ALA A 465 4.08 19.78 -9.35
N PHE A 466 3.22 19.10 -10.13
CA PHE A 466 2.44 19.76 -11.18
C PHE A 466 1.36 20.72 -10.67
N ASP A 467 1.00 20.64 -9.39
CA ASP A 467 0.07 21.60 -8.76
C ASP A 467 0.78 22.93 -8.35
N MET A 468 2.09 23.02 -8.54
CA MET A 468 2.92 24.19 -8.20
C MET A 468 2.96 25.26 -9.30
N PHE A 469 2.36 25.02 -10.47
CA PHE A 469 2.29 25.97 -11.59
C PHE A 469 1.00 25.75 -12.38
N ASP A 470 0.58 26.75 -13.16
CA ASP A 470 -0.73 26.72 -13.82
C ASP A 470 -0.66 26.35 -15.33
N ASP A 471 0.54 26.20 -15.89
CA ASP A 471 0.79 25.82 -17.29
C ASP A 471 0.50 24.34 -17.59
N GLN A 472 -0.76 24.05 -17.91
CA GLN A 472 -1.25 22.70 -18.22
C GLN A 472 -0.63 22.07 -19.48
N GLU A 473 -0.21 22.90 -20.45
CA GLU A 473 0.43 22.40 -21.67
C GLU A 473 1.83 21.87 -21.37
N PHE A 474 2.61 22.61 -20.59
CA PHE A 474 3.89 22.14 -20.07
C PHE A 474 3.71 20.88 -19.18
N ALA A 475 2.70 20.86 -18.31
CA ALA A 475 2.41 19.67 -17.49
C ALA A 475 2.15 18.43 -18.38
N CYS A 476 1.36 18.55 -19.45
CA CYS A 476 1.12 17.44 -20.38
C CYS A 476 2.40 17.00 -21.12
N GLN A 477 3.27 17.95 -21.49
CA GLN A 477 4.57 17.62 -22.08
C GLN A 477 5.47 16.87 -21.10
N ALA A 478 5.52 17.33 -19.84
CA ALA A 478 6.26 16.66 -18.79
C ALA A 478 5.70 15.26 -18.48
N ILE A 479 4.38 15.08 -18.48
CA ILE A 479 3.73 13.76 -18.37
C ILE A 479 4.16 12.85 -19.52
N ARG A 480 4.11 13.34 -20.77
CA ARG A 480 4.57 12.58 -21.94
C ARG A 480 6.01 12.12 -21.75
N THR A 481 6.91 13.06 -21.45
CA THR A 481 8.33 12.77 -21.26
C THR A 481 8.56 11.77 -20.13
N ALA A 482 7.89 11.92 -18.98
CA ALA A 482 7.98 10.97 -17.89
C ALA A 482 7.48 9.56 -18.29
N TRP A 483 6.37 9.47 -19.02
CA TRP A 483 5.84 8.18 -19.46
C TRP A 483 6.72 7.47 -20.49
N GLU A 484 7.20 8.18 -21.51
CA GLU A 484 8.01 7.61 -22.58
C GLU A 484 9.44 7.24 -22.15
N GLU A 485 9.93 7.79 -21.02
CA GLU A 485 11.29 7.57 -20.54
C GLU A 485 11.40 6.80 -19.22
N LEU A 486 10.39 6.88 -18.35
CA LEU A 486 10.43 6.30 -16.99
C LEU A 486 9.42 5.18 -16.78
N VAL A 487 8.29 5.16 -17.51
CA VAL A 487 7.18 4.24 -17.21
C VAL A 487 7.27 3.00 -18.10
N TYR A 488 7.68 1.87 -17.52
CA TYR A 488 7.70 0.56 -18.18
C TYR A 488 6.36 -0.17 -17.97
N PRO A 489 6.06 -1.25 -18.71
CA PRO A 489 4.87 -2.06 -18.47
C PRO A 489 4.79 -2.61 -17.04
N TRP A 490 5.92 -2.76 -16.35
CA TRP A 490 6.01 -3.24 -14.97
C TRP A 490 6.14 -2.15 -13.91
N GLY A 491 6.23 -0.86 -14.28
CA GLY A 491 6.21 0.25 -13.33
C GLY A 491 7.15 1.40 -13.67
N VAL A 492 7.22 2.38 -12.76
CA VAL A 492 7.98 3.63 -12.96
C VAL A 492 9.41 3.52 -12.43
N ALA A 493 10.40 3.75 -13.29
CA ALA A 493 11.80 3.87 -12.95
C ALA A 493 12.13 5.19 -12.25
N SER A 494 13.11 5.15 -11.35
CA SER A 494 13.52 6.29 -10.51
C SER A 494 14.41 7.34 -11.21
N LEU A 495 14.86 7.07 -12.43
CA LEU A 495 15.76 7.93 -13.20
C LEU A 495 15.66 7.63 -14.71
N ASP A 496 15.87 8.63 -15.55
CA ASP A 496 15.93 8.47 -17.00
C ASP A 496 17.01 7.47 -17.44
N ARG A 497 16.61 6.57 -18.35
CA ARG A 497 17.44 5.52 -18.94
C ARG A 497 18.70 6.04 -19.66
N ARG A 498 18.73 7.32 -20.06
CA ARG A 498 19.89 7.93 -20.71
C ARG A 498 20.84 8.63 -19.73
N HIS A 499 20.45 8.75 -18.46
CA HIS A 499 21.27 9.42 -17.45
C HIS A 499 22.55 8.61 -17.17
N PRO A 500 23.72 9.25 -16.98
CA PRO A 500 24.99 8.56 -16.70
C PRO A 500 25.01 7.73 -15.42
N LEU A 501 24.07 7.98 -14.51
CA LEU A 501 23.90 7.20 -13.26
C LEU A 501 22.77 6.18 -13.34
N PHE A 502 22.16 5.95 -14.51
CA PHE A 502 21.10 4.96 -14.63
C PHE A 502 21.64 3.52 -14.54
N HIS A 503 21.13 2.76 -13.58
CA HIS A 503 21.49 1.38 -13.32
C HIS A 503 20.25 0.48 -13.56
N PRO A 504 20.21 -0.29 -14.66
CA PRO A 504 19.01 -1.03 -15.05
C PRO A 504 18.67 -2.24 -14.18
N PHE A 505 19.63 -2.77 -13.41
CA PHE A 505 19.45 -3.99 -12.63
C PHE A 505 19.74 -3.69 -11.16
N HIS A 506 18.73 -3.78 -10.30
CA HIS A 506 18.90 -3.54 -8.88
C HIS A 506 19.82 -4.57 -8.23
N LEU A 507 19.77 -5.83 -8.68
CA LEU A 507 20.60 -6.92 -8.14
C LEU A 507 21.53 -7.48 -9.20
N THR A 508 22.80 -7.10 -9.12
CA THR A 508 23.81 -7.48 -10.11
C THR A 508 25.22 -7.46 -9.50
N PRO A 509 26.20 -8.23 -10.05
CA PRO A 509 27.59 -8.15 -9.62
C PRO A 509 28.34 -6.89 -10.08
N TYR A 510 27.80 -6.06 -10.99
CA TYR A 510 28.53 -4.93 -11.58
C TYR A 510 28.68 -3.72 -10.65
N TYR A 511 27.77 -3.54 -9.71
CA TYR A 511 27.72 -2.40 -8.80
C TYR A 511 26.93 -2.75 -7.54
N HIS A 512 27.02 -1.90 -6.52
CA HIS A 512 26.26 -2.09 -5.29
C HIS A 512 24.76 -1.86 -5.54
N LYS A 513 23.88 -2.66 -4.93
CA LYS A 513 22.41 -2.57 -5.13
C LYS A 513 21.86 -1.17 -4.85
N ASP A 514 22.39 -0.50 -3.82
CA ASP A 514 21.94 0.83 -3.40
C ASP A 514 22.28 1.92 -4.44
N ALA A 515 23.26 1.66 -5.33
CA ALA A 515 23.56 2.56 -6.44
C ALA A 515 22.43 2.60 -7.48
N ALA A 516 21.68 1.51 -7.63
CA ALA A 516 20.53 1.40 -8.53
C ALA A 516 19.19 1.76 -7.88
N TYR A 517 19.11 1.64 -6.55
CA TYR A 517 17.88 1.74 -5.79
C TYR A 517 17.08 3.01 -6.11
N HIS A 518 17.72 4.17 -6.19
CA HIS A 518 17.08 5.43 -6.64
C HIS A 518 17.66 5.99 -7.95
N ASN A 519 18.42 5.20 -8.69
CA ASN A 519 18.97 5.62 -9.99
C ASN A 519 18.69 4.58 -11.07
N GLY A 520 17.48 4.07 -11.15
CA GLY A 520 17.05 3.23 -12.26
C GLY A 520 16.05 2.15 -11.87
N ALA A 521 16.15 1.60 -10.65
CA ALA A 521 15.18 0.62 -10.18
C ALA A 521 13.75 1.17 -10.30
N VAL A 522 12.83 0.28 -10.68
CA VAL A 522 11.40 0.56 -10.74
C VAL A 522 10.82 0.48 -9.33
N TRP A 523 10.06 1.49 -8.94
CA TRP A 523 9.33 1.56 -7.67
C TRP A 523 7.84 1.49 -7.95
N LEU A 524 7.15 0.49 -7.42
CA LEU A 524 5.75 0.26 -7.80
C LEU A 524 4.78 1.26 -7.21
N TRP A 525 5.08 1.86 -6.06
CA TRP A 525 4.22 2.90 -5.48
C TRP A 525 4.15 4.16 -6.38
N LEU A 526 5.20 4.46 -7.15
CA LEU A 526 5.21 5.58 -8.11
C LEU A 526 4.21 5.38 -9.27
N ASN A 527 3.73 4.15 -9.48
CA ASN A 527 2.65 3.90 -10.43
C ASN A 527 1.41 4.74 -10.07
N GLY A 528 1.15 4.96 -8.78
CA GLY A 528 0.02 5.75 -8.30
C GLY A 528 0.02 7.16 -8.86
N ILE A 529 1.11 7.92 -8.68
CA ILE A 529 1.18 9.30 -9.19
C ILE A 529 1.22 9.36 -10.72
N ALA A 530 1.90 8.41 -11.38
CA ALA A 530 1.94 8.36 -12.85
C ALA A 530 0.56 8.11 -13.45
N ILE A 531 -0.22 7.19 -12.86
CA ILE A 531 -1.62 6.92 -13.23
C ILE A 531 -2.48 8.14 -12.96
N GLN A 532 -2.37 8.74 -11.77
CA GLN A 532 -3.15 9.91 -11.40
C GLN A 532 -2.96 11.07 -12.40
N ARG A 533 -1.72 11.43 -12.74
CA ARG A 533 -1.44 12.54 -13.67
C ARG A 533 -1.91 12.25 -15.09
N MET A 534 -1.79 11.00 -15.54
CA MET A 534 -2.32 10.59 -16.85
C MET A 534 -3.86 10.65 -16.90
N ILE A 535 -4.55 10.26 -15.81
CA ILE A 535 -6.02 10.39 -15.69
C ILE A 535 -6.45 11.86 -15.64
N GLU A 536 -5.75 12.70 -14.87
CA GLU A 536 -6.02 14.14 -14.78
C GLU A 536 -5.85 14.85 -16.13
N ALA A 537 -4.91 14.37 -16.96
CA ALA A 537 -4.73 14.85 -18.33
C ALA A 537 -5.82 14.35 -19.32
N GLY A 538 -6.67 13.39 -18.91
CA GLY A 538 -7.79 12.87 -19.71
C GLY A 538 -7.46 11.63 -20.55
N GLU A 539 -6.42 10.89 -20.17
CA GLU A 539 -5.92 9.69 -20.85
C GLU A 539 -6.07 8.43 -19.97
N GLU A 540 -7.27 8.24 -19.41
CA GLU A 540 -7.58 7.13 -18.49
C GLU A 540 -7.31 5.73 -19.08
N GLU A 541 -7.46 5.53 -20.39
CA GLU A 541 -7.18 4.26 -21.06
C GLU A 541 -5.68 3.91 -21.00
N THR A 542 -4.82 4.90 -21.23
CA THR A 542 -3.36 4.74 -21.14
C THR A 542 -2.94 4.44 -19.70
N ALA A 543 -3.52 5.17 -18.74
CA ALA A 543 -3.29 4.95 -17.31
C ALA A 543 -3.70 3.51 -16.89
N TYR A 544 -4.83 3.03 -17.39
CA TYR A 544 -5.36 1.72 -17.03
C TYR A 544 -4.50 0.55 -17.50
N ARG A 545 -3.73 0.71 -18.58
CA ARG A 545 -2.78 -0.33 -19.03
C ARG A 545 -1.76 -0.66 -17.94
N LEU A 546 -1.20 0.35 -17.27
CA LEU A 546 -0.25 0.14 -16.17
C LEU A 546 -0.95 -0.48 -14.95
N PHE A 547 -2.13 0.02 -14.61
CA PHE A 547 -2.95 -0.51 -13.52
C PHE A 547 -3.28 -2.01 -13.73
N LYS A 548 -3.73 -2.37 -14.92
CA LYS A 548 -4.06 -3.75 -15.30
C LYS A 548 -2.85 -4.68 -15.23
N ASN A 549 -1.66 -4.20 -15.61
CA ASN A 549 -0.43 -4.98 -15.47
C ASN A 549 -0.13 -5.31 -14.00
N MET A 550 -0.36 -4.37 -13.07
CA MET A 550 -0.19 -4.61 -11.63
C MET A 550 -1.24 -5.58 -11.07
N ASN A 551 -2.48 -5.52 -11.54
CA ASN A 551 -3.51 -6.53 -11.21
C ASN A 551 -3.04 -7.93 -11.62
N GLY A 552 -2.57 -8.08 -12.87
CA GLY A 552 -2.02 -9.34 -13.36
C GLY A 552 -0.83 -9.81 -12.52
N MET A 553 0.07 -8.89 -12.13
CA MET A 553 1.23 -9.23 -11.33
C MET A 553 0.84 -9.76 -9.93
N ALA A 554 -0.06 -9.09 -9.21
CA ALA A 554 -0.52 -9.54 -7.90
C ALA A 554 -1.10 -10.96 -7.94
N LEU A 555 -1.79 -11.31 -9.03
CA LEU A 555 -2.39 -12.63 -9.22
C LEU A 555 -1.42 -13.71 -9.70
N THR A 556 -0.31 -13.37 -10.36
CA THR A 556 0.52 -14.35 -11.09
C THR A 556 2.00 -14.39 -10.70
N LYS A 557 2.57 -13.34 -10.12
CA LYS A 557 4.01 -13.22 -9.84
C LYS A 557 4.30 -12.69 -8.43
N GLY A 558 5.51 -12.89 -7.93
CA GLY A 558 5.91 -12.44 -6.59
C GLY A 558 5.12 -13.12 -5.47
N VAL A 559 4.90 -12.38 -4.37
CA VAL A 559 4.05 -12.84 -3.27
C VAL A 559 2.61 -13.04 -3.74
N VAL A 560 1.95 -14.08 -3.26
CA VAL A 560 0.55 -14.34 -3.63
C VAL A 560 -0.34 -13.19 -3.16
N GLY A 561 -1.05 -12.56 -4.10
CA GLY A 561 -2.04 -11.54 -3.83
C GLY A 561 -1.48 -10.20 -3.39
N GLY A 562 -0.22 -9.88 -3.72
CA GLY A 562 0.41 -8.61 -3.32
C GLY A 562 1.46 -8.10 -4.30
N LEU A 563 1.82 -6.83 -4.13
CA LEU A 563 2.88 -6.15 -4.89
C LEU A 563 4.17 -6.05 -4.08
N CYS A 564 5.32 -6.18 -4.76
CA CYS A 564 6.65 -6.00 -4.17
C CYS A 564 7.04 -4.52 -4.08
N GLU A 565 8.22 -4.28 -3.52
CA GLU A 565 8.81 -2.95 -3.41
C GLU A 565 9.36 -2.46 -4.75
N ASN A 566 10.29 -3.23 -5.33
CA ASN A 566 11.03 -2.85 -6.52
C ASN A 566 10.96 -3.90 -7.63
N MET A 567 11.30 -3.44 -8.82
CA MET A 567 11.67 -4.29 -9.94
C MET A 567 12.92 -3.74 -10.60
N ASP A 568 13.63 -4.60 -11.32
CA ASP A 568 14.65 -4.12 -12.26
C ASP A 568 14.00 -3.19 -13.30
N ALA A 569 14.78 -2.23 -13.79
CA ALA A 569 14.32 -1.39 -14.87
C ALA A 569 14.18 -2.19 -16.16
N TYR A 570 15.12 -3.10 -16.42
CA TYR A 570 15.17 -3.93 -17.63
C TYR A 570 14.98 -5.42 -17.32
N PRO A 571 14.36 -6.18 -18.23
CA PRO A 571 14.38 -7.64 -18.15
C PRO A 571 15.81 -8.15 -18.36
N HIS A 572 16.13 -9.28 -17.73
CA HIS A 572 17.35 -10.02 -18.04
C HIS A 572 17.25 -10.68 -19.43
N GLU A 573 18.40 -11.07 -20.00
CA GLU A 573 18.45 -11.74 -21.31
C GLU A 573 17.54 -12.97 -21.35
N GLY A 574 16.70 -13.05 -22.39
CA GLY A 574 15.72 -14.12 -22.58
C GLY A 574 14.39 -13.93 -21.85
N GLU A 575 14.28 -12.93 -20.97
CA GLU A 575 13.05 -12.62 -20.25
C GLU A 575 12.25 -11.49 -20.94
N SER A 576 10.93 -11.56 -20.84
CA SER A 576 10.01 -10.53 -21.38
C SER A 576 9.49 -9.58 -20.30
N TRP A 577 9.81 -9.84 -19.04
CA TRP A 577 9.36 -9.06 -17.88
C TRP A 577 10.49 -8.86 -16.90
N ALA A 578 10.53 -7.70 -16.24
CA ALA A 578 11.56 -7.41 -15.25
C ALA A 578 11.48 -8.33 -14.03
N LYS A 579 12.64 -8.52 -13.41
CA LYS A 579 12.77 -9.30 -12.18
C LYS A 579 12.32 -8.46 -10.98
N LEU A 580 11.67 -9.12 -10.02
CA LEU A 580 11.27 -8.51 -8.76
C LEU A 580 12.49 -8.43 -7.84
N THR A 581 12.62 -7.32 -7.13
CA THR A 581 13.73 -7.08 -6.19
C THR A 581 13.18 -6.32 -4.97
N GLY A 582 14.01 -6.13 -3.95
CA GLY A 582 13.53 -5.49 -2.72
C GLY A 582 12.52 -6.37 -1.97
N ALA A 583 11.78 -5.77 -1.05
CA ALA A 583 10.82 -6.45 -0.20
C ALA A 583 9.75 -7.14 -1.06
N TYR A 584 9.45 -8.41 -0.79
CA TYR A 584 8.49 -9.17 -1.61
C TYR A 584 7.06 -8.66 -1.46
N LEU A 585 6.76 -7.96 -0.36
CA LEU A 585 5.48 -7.35 -0.08
C LEU A 585 5.69 -5.95 0.52
N GLN A 586 5.18 -4.90 -0.13
CA GLN A 586 5.32 -3.52 0.35
C GLN A 586 3.96 -2.81 0.46
N ALA A 587 3.62 -2.32 1.66
CA ALA A 587 2.47 -1.47 1.92
C ALA A 587 2.24 -0.35 0.89
N TRP A 588 3.20 0.55 0.62
CA TRP A 588 2.99 1.69 -0.27
C TRP A 588 2.66 1.31 -1.70
N SER A 589 3.14 0.16 -2.18
CA SER A 589 2.88 -0.33 -3.53
C SER A 589 1.43 -0.80 -3.64
N ASN A 590 0.98 -1.57 -2.63
CA ASN A 590 -0.39 -2.07 -2.56
C ASN A 590 -1.38 -0.93 -2.28
N ALA A 591 -1.03 -0.02 -1.37
CA ALA A 591 -1.84 1.12 -0.99
C ALA A 591 -1.99 2.14 -2.13
N GLU A 592 -0.92 2.53 -2.83
CA GLU A 592 -1.05 3.47 -3.96
C GLU A 592 -1.92 2.88 -5.08
N HIS A 593 -1.82 1.57 -5.33
CA HIS A 593 -2.68 0.88 -6.29
C HIS A 593 -4.16 0.93 -5.90
N LEU A 594 -4.47 0.67 -4.62
CA LEU A 594 -5.84 0.81 -4.10
C LEU A 594 -6.29 2.29 -4.12
N ARG A 595 -5.43 3.23 -3.72
CA ARG A 595 -5.75 4.66 -3.67
C ARG A 595 -6.20 5.17 -5.03
N VAL A 596 -5.46 4.91 -6.11
CA VAL A 596 -5.82 5.38 -7.46
C VAL A 596 -7.08 4.72 -7.99
N TRP A 597 -7.38 3.47 -7.60
CA TRP A 597 -8.66 2.85 -7.93
C TRP A 597 -9.84 3.66 -7.40
N TYR A 598 -9.85 3.97 -6.10
CA TYR A 598 -10.97 4.68 -5.49
C TYR A 598 -10.99 6.19 -5.80
N GLN A 599 -9.84 6.86 -5.72
CA GLN A 599 -9.76 8.32 -5.86
C GLN A 599 -9.72 8.80 -7.31
N CYS A 600 -9.22 8.00 -8.25
CA CYS A 600 -9.02 8.41 -9.65
C CYS A 600 -9.96 7.68 -10.61
N PHE A 601 -9.95 6.34 -10.64
CA PHE A 601 -10.82 5.58 -11.56
C PHE A 601 -12.30 5.68 -11.17
N LEU A 602 -12.64 5.33 -9.92
CA LEU A 602 -14.00 5.53 -9.39
C LEU A 602 -14.29 7.03 -9.17
N GLY A 603 -13.25 7.81 -8.89
CA GLY A 603 -13.31 9.27 -8.86
C GLY A 603 -14.09 9.84 -7.67
N VAL A 604 -14.11 9.14 -6.53
CA VAL A 604 -14.89 9.51 -5.35
C VAL A 604 -13.99 10.16 -4.31
N ARG A 605 -14.20 11.47 -4.08
CA ARG A 605 -13.36 12.29 -3.18
C ARG A 605 -14.24 13.15 -2.27
N PRO A 606 -14.53 12.68 -1.04
CA PRO A 606 -15.30 13.44 -0.06
C PRO A 606 -14.45 14.52 0.64
N ASP A 607 -15.11 15.61 1.02
CA ASP A 607 -14.64 16.60 2.00
C ASP A 607 -15.81 16.91 2.92
N LEU A 608 -15.93 16.12 3.98
CA LEU A 608 -17.03 16.20 4.94
C LEU A 608 -16.99 17.43 5.83
N ILE A 609 -15.83 18.06 6.00
CA ILE A 609 -15.71 19.32 6.73
C ILE A 609 -16.36 20.45 5.94
N ARG A 610 -16.20 20.45 4.61
CA ARG A 610 -16.86 21.41 3.71
C ARG A 610 -18.23 20.93 3.21
N HIS A 611 -18.69 19.75 3.65
CA HIS A 611 -19.92 19.10 3.18
C HIS A 611 -19.98 18.98 1.65
N THR A 612 -18.87 18.59 1.02
CA THR A 612 -18.81 18.38 -0.44
C THR A 612 -18.34 16.98 -0.80
N LEU A 613 -18.76 16.52 -1.97
CA LEU A 613 -18.31 15.28 -2.58
C LEU A 613 -17.99 15.53 -4.05
N VAL A 614 -16.78 15.19 -4.49
CA VAL A 614 -16.48 15.16 -5.92
C VAL A 614 -16.76 13.75 -6.45
N LEU A 615 -17.57 13.67 -7.51
CA LEU A 615 -17.82 12.48 -8.30
C LEU A 615 -17.25 12.71 -9.71
N ALA A 616 -16.10 12.10 -9.98
CA ALA A 616 -15.36 12.27 -11.23
C ALA A 616 -14.94 10.92 -11.82
N PRO A 617 -15.88 10.00 -12.15
CA PRO A 617 -15.52 8.68 -12.65
C PRO A 617 -14.72 8.77 -13.95
N ARG A 618 -13.70 7.91 -14.09
CA ARG A 618 -12.80 7.78 -15.24
C ARG A 618 -12.65 6.31 -15.61
N ILE A 619 -13.80 5.64 -15.79
CA ILE A 619 -13.85 4.19 -16.02
C ILE A 619 -13.38 3.87 -17.44
N PRO A 620 -12.36 2.99 -17.59
CA PRO A 620 -11.88 2.51 -18.89
C PRO A 620 -12.98 1.81 -19.70
N GLU A 621 -12.90 1.90 -21.02
CA GLU A 621 -13.88 1.31 -21.93
C GLU A 621 -13.97 -0.22 -21.79
N GLU A 622 -12.84 -0.89 -21.50
CA GLU A 622 -12.82 -2.34 -21.34
C GLU A 622 -13.50 -2.85 -20.06
N ILE A 623 -13.88 -1.97 -19.13
CA ILE A 623 -14.68 -2.34 -17.95
C ILE A 623 -16.17 -2.15 -18.30
N PRO A 624 -16.96 -3.22 -18.47
CA PRO A 624 -18.35 -3.11 -18.91
C PRO A 624 -19.30 -2.71 -17.78
N ASP A 625 -19.03 -3.15 -16.55
CA ASP A 625 -19.88 -2.93 -15.39
C ASP A 625 -19.09 -2.94 -14.08
N LEU A 626 -19.61 -2.23 -13.08
CA LEU A 626 -19.12 -2.24 -11.71
C LEU A 626 -20.33 -2.14 -10.77
N ASN A 627 -20.28 -2.87 -9.64
CA ASN A 627 -21.09 -2.62 -8.47
C ASN A 627 -20.14 -2.54 -7.27
N TYR A 628 -20.14 -1.42 -6.56
CA TYR A 628 -19.18 -1.15 -5.50
C TYR A 628 -19.80 -0.31 -4.39
N ALA A 629 -19.14 -0.26 -3.25
CA ALA A 629 -19.57 0.61 -2.16
C ALA A 629 -18.39 1.30 -1.49
N ILE A 630 -18.63 2.53 -1.03
CA ILE A 630 -17.62 3.37 -0.39
C ILE A 630 -18.22 3.94 0.90
N ASN A 631 -17.51 3.79 2.00
CA ASN A 631 -17.89 4.42 3.27
C ASN A 631 -17.36 5.85 3.32
N VAL A 632 -18.20 6.78 3.77
CA VAL A 632 -17.89 8.22 3.85
C VAL A 632 -18.40 8.73 5.19
N GLY A 633 -17.50 9.04 6.11
CA GLY A 633 -17.84 9.32 7.50
C GLY A 633 -18.68 8.20 8.12
N LYS A 634 -19.89 8.55 8.58
CA LYS A 634 -20.86 7.57 9.12
C LYS A 634 -21.81 7.00 8.07
N GLY A 635 -21.79 7.54 6.85
CA GLY A 635 -22.68 7.14 5.76
C GLY A 635 -21.97 6.24 4.74
N ARG A 636 -22.73 5.86 3.72
CA ARG A 636 -22.29 4.94 2.67
C ARG A 636 -22.81 5.35 1.31
N ILE A 637 -22.00 5.15 0.29
CA ILE A 637 -22.39 5.31 -1.12
C ILE A 637 -22.36 3.92 -1.74
N ALA A 638 -23.53 3.36 -2.07
CA ALA A 638 -23.61 2.19 -2.94
C ALA A 638 -23.70 2.67 -4.39
N ALA A 639 -22.87 2.12 -5.27
CA ALA A 639 -22.71 2.65 -6.61
C ALA A 639 -22.70 1.55 -7.67
N GLU A 640 -23.30 1.87 -8.81
CA GLU A 640 -23.33 1.01 -9.99
C GLU A 640 -22.86 1.79 -11.21
N TYR A 641 -22.13 1.10 -12.09
CA TYR A 641 -21.75 1.59 -13.40
C TYR A 641 -22.10 0.54 -14.46
N ARG A 642 -22.60 0.99 -15.61
CA ARG A 642 -22.82 0.17 -16.81
C ARG A 642 -22.45 0.94 -18.06
N ASN A 643 -21.90 0.24 -19.04
CA ASN A 643 -21.65 0.73 -20.39
C ASN A 643 -22.37 -0.15 -21.44
N GLU A 644 -23.57 0.25 -21.84
CA GLU A 644 -24.41 -0.48 -22.81
C GLU A 644 -24.83 0.46 -23.97
N GLY A 645 -23.86 1.14 -24.58
CA GLY A 645 -24.09 2.18 -25.60
C GLY A 645 -24.27 3.60 -25.04
N ALA A 646 -24.49 3.71 -23.74
CA ALA A 646 -24.37 4.91 -22.93
C ALA A 646 -23.70 4.56 -21.61
N ARG A 647 -22.91 5.49 -21.05
CA ARG A 647 -22.32 5.33 -19.72
C ARG A 647 -23.33 5.78 -18.67
N VAL A 648 -23.75 4.86 -17.81
CA VAL A 648 -24.72 5.13 -16.75
C VAL A 648 -24.07 4.87 -15.40
N TYR A 649 -24.13 5.87 -14.52
CA TYR A 649 -23.70 5.78 -13.13
C TYR A 649 -24.90 5.96 -12.22
N ARG A 650 -25.00 5.13 -11.18
CA ARG A 650 -25.98 5.27 -10.10
C ARG A 650 -25.25 5.34 -8.78
N TYR A 651 -25.65 6.26 -7.93
CA TYR A 651 -25.12 6.42 -6.57
C TYR A 651 -26.29 6.52 -5.61
N GLN A 652 -26.39 5.57 -4.69
CA GLN A 652 -27.36 5.58 -3.60
C GLN A 652 -26.65 6.04 -2.32
N PHE A 653 -27.16 7.10 -1.72
CA PHE A 653 -26.54 7.75 -0.58
C PHE A 653 -27.27 7.36 0.70
N GLN A 654 -26.61 6.62 1.58
CA GLN A 654 -27.16 6.22 2.88
C GLN A 654 -26.58 7.12 3.96
N ASP A 655 -27.44 7.76 4.74
CA ASP A 655 -27.05 8.65 5.86
C ASP A 655 -26.08 9.78 5.47
N LEU A 656 -26.17 10.29 4.23
CA LEU A 656 -25.31 11.37 3.71
C LEU A 656 -26.14 12.57 3.27
N SER A 657 -25.73 13.75 3.71
CA SER A 657 -26.24 15.05 3.27
C SER A 657 -25.05 15.94 2.94
N LEU A 658 -24.88 16.26 1.66
CA LEU A 658 -23.73 17.01 1.16
C LEU A 658 -24.03 17.56 -0.24
N ARG A 659 -23.18 18.46 -0.72
CA ARG A 659 -23.21 18.93 -2.09
C ARG A 659 -22.29 18.09 -2.97
N ALA A 660 -22.86 17.36 -3.93
CA ALA A 660 -22.09 16.59 -4.89
C ALA A 660 -21.73 17.46 -6.11
N ARG A 661 -20.43 17.53 -6.42
CA ARG A 661 -19.89 18.09 -7.66
C ARG A 661 -19.60 16.95 -8.63
N ILE A 662 -20.39 16.88 -9.70
CA ILE A 662 -20.20 15.93 -10.80
C ILE A 662 -19.21 16.53 -11.80
N ASP A 663 -18.06 15.88 -11.98
CA ASP A 663 -17.00 16.34 -12.87
C ASP A 663 -16.59 15.28 -13.90
N ILE A 664 -17.32 15.27 -15.00
CA ILE A 664 -17.09 14.39 -16.15
C ILE A 664 -16.70 15.26 -17.35
N SER A 665 -15.44 15.18 -17.77
CA SER A 665 -14.93 15.92 -18.94
C SER A 665 -15.49 15.34 -20.24
N PRO A 666 -15.90 16.16 -21.24
CA PRO A 666 -15.69 17.61 -21.35
C PRO A 666 -16.93 18.45 -21.00
N PHE A 667 -17.86 17.96 -20.18
CA PHE A 667 -19.08 18.68 -19.82
C PHE A 667 -18.80 19.78 -18.77
N GLU A 668 -19.66 20.79 -18.67
CA GLU A 668 -19.59 21.70 -17.52
C GLU A 668 -19.83 20.92 -16.21
N PRO A 669 -19.04 21.14 -15.15
CA PRO A 669 -19.31 20.53 -13.86
C PRO A 669 -20.70 20.92 -13.35
N LEU A 670 -21.41 19.95 -12.77
CA LEU A 670 -22.72 20.17 -12.17
C LEU A 670 -22.61 20.05 -10.65
N GLU A 671 -23.33 20.90 -9.92
CA GLU A 671 -23.46 20.80 -8.46
C GLU A 671 -24.91 20.45 -8.11
N ILE A 672 -25.09 19.49 -7.21
CA ILE A 672 -26.39 19.03 -6.75
C ILE A 672 -26.38 18.75 -5.25
N GLU A 673 -27.42 19.18 -4.54
CA GLU A 673 -27.58 18.92 -3.11
C GLU A 673 -28.13 17.51 -2.91
N ILE A 674 -27.32 16.64 -2.32
CA ILE A 674 -27.68 15.26 -1.97
C ILE A 674 -28.41 15.25 -0.63
N ARG A 675 -29.52 14.51 -0.60
CA ARG A 675 -30.29 14.25 0.63
C ARG A 675 -30.05 12.81 1.09
N PRO A 676 -30.21 12.51 2.39
CA PRO A 676 -30.17 11.14 2.86
C PRO A 676 -31.15 10.26 2.10
N ASP A 677 -30.72 9.04 1.81
CA ASP A 677 -31.47 7.97 1.15
C ASP A 677 -31.91 8.27 -0.30
N SER A 678 -31.31 9.28 -0.93
CA SER A 678 -31.55 9.62 -2.33
C SER A 678 -30.69 8.80 -3.30
N GLU A 679 -31.17 8.66 -4.54
CA GLU A 679 -30.41 8.09 -5.65
C GLU A 679 -30.03 9.20 -6.65
N LEU A 680 -28.74 9.34 -6.95
CA LEU A 680 -28.24 10.13 -8.07
C LEU A 680 -27.98 9.23 -9.26
N ARG A 681 -28.62 9.54 -10.39
CA ARG A 681 -28.38 8.89 -11.67
C ARG A 681 -27.70 9.86 -12.63
N ILE A 682 -26.58 9.44 -13.19
CA ILE A 682 -25.82 10.18 -14.19
C ILE A 682 -25.82 9.35 -15.47
N THR A 683 -26.18 9.96 -16.60
CA THR A 683 -26.17 9.31 -17.91
C THR A 683 -25.41 10.17 -18.91
N GLN A 684 -24.38 9.59 -19.51
CA GLN A 684 -23.60 10.20 -20.58
C GLN A 684 -23.92 9.48 -21.88
N ALA A 685 -24.60 10.19 -22.79
CA ALA A 685 -25.02 9.69 -24.10
C ALA A 685 -25.05 10.85 -25.11
N ASP A 686 -24.73 10.58 -26.38
CA ASP A 686 -24.94 11.51 -27.49
C ASP A 686 -24.45 12.96 -27.26
N GLY A 687 -23.29 13.12 -26.63
CA GLY A 687 -22.72 14.45 -26.34
C GLY A 687 -23.47 15.25 -25.28
N THR A 688 -24.29 14.58 -24.47
CA THR A 688 -25.09 15.17 -23.38
C THR A 688 -24.82 14.43 -22.07
N LEU A 689 -24.80 15.16 -20.96
CA LEU A 689 -24.73 14.60 -19.61
C LEU A 689 -26.02 14.93 -18.85
N THR A 690 -26.83 13.93 -18.57
CA THR A 690 -28.05 14.08 -17.75
C THR A 690 -27.78 13.63 -16.33
N VAL A 691 -28.20 14.43 -15.36
CA VAL A 691 -28.10 14.15 -13.93
C VAL A 691 -29.48 14.24 -13.31
N THR A 692 -29.94 13.17 -12.67
CA THR A 692 -31.25 13.11 -12.01
C THR A 692 -31.08 12.66 -10.56
N LEU A 693 -31.64 13.41 -9.62
CA LEU A 693 -31.74 13.04 -8.22
C LEU A 693 -33.16 12.56 -7.92
N LEU A 694 -33.26 11.40 -7.30
CA LEU A 694 -34.49 10.68 -7.00
C LEU A 694 -34.65 10.53 -5.49
N ASP A 695 -35.88 10.60 -4.99
CA ASP A 695 -36.20 10.30 -3.59
C ASP A 695 -36.29 8.77 -3.35
N PRO A 696 -36.48 8.31 -2.10
CA PRO A 696 -36.64 6.88 -1.81
C PRO A 696 -37.84 6.21 -2.50
N ASN A 697 -38.85 6.97 -2.94
CA ASN A 697 -40.00 6.48 -3.71
C ASN A 697 -39.72 6.45 -5.23
N HIS A 698 -38.51 6.82 -5.65
CA HIS A 698 -38.08 7.00 -7.04
C HIS A 698 -38.77 8.16 -7.78
N ASP A 699 -39.32 9.13 -7.04
CA ASP A 699 -39.81 10.38 -7.61
C ASP A 699 -38.64 11.34 -7.87
N ILE A 700 -38.67 12.04 -9.00
CA ILE A 700 -37.62 12.99 -9.37
C ILE A 700 -37.68 14.21 -8.45
N ILE A 701 -36.62 14.41 -7.66
CA ILE A 701 -36.40 15.61 -6.84
C ILE A 701 -35.88 16.75 -7.72
N GLN A 702 -34.87 16.44 -8.55
CA GLN A 702 -34.18 17.42 -9.38
C GLN A 702 -33.62 16.73 -10.63
N ALA A 703 -33.66 17.41 -11.77
CA ALA A 703 -33.02 16.97 -13.00
C ALA A 703 -32.23 18.14 -13.59
N MET A 704 -31.04 17.83 -14.10
CA MET A 704 -30.11 18.78 -14.70
C MET A 704 -29.51 18.15 -15.95
N GLU A 705 -29.10 19.00 -16.88
CA GLU A 705 -28.42 18.59 -18.10
C GLU A 705 -27.22 19.51 -18.31
N ALA A 706 -26.09 18.92 -18.70
CA ALA A 706 -24.92 19.66 -19.14
C ALA A 706 -24.60 19.30 -20.58
N SER A 707 -24.41 20.33 -21.41
CA SER A 707 -23.80 20.21 -22.72
C SER A 707 -22.28 20.19 -22.61
N VAL A 708 -21.61 19.75 -23.68
CA VAL A 708 -20.15 19.86 -23.80
C VAL A 708 -19.71 21.32 -23.61
N SER A 709 -18.75 21.55 -22.72
CA SER A 709 -18.09 22.84 -22.54
C SER A 709 -17.07 23.05 -23.66
N PRO A 710 -17.16 24.11 -24.47
CA PRO A 710 -16.18 24.37 -25.54
C PRO A 710 -14.75 24.50 -25.00
N ALA A 711 -14.57 25.18 -23.85
CA ALA A 711 -13.26 25.38 -23.24
C ALA A 711 -12.64 24.05 -22.76
N ARG A 712 -13.43 23.21 -22.07
CA ARG A 712 -12.94 21.90 -21.62
C ARG A 712 -12.72 20.93 -22.79
N ALA A 713 -13.56 20.98 -23.82
CA ALA A 713 -13.39 20.18 -25.03
C ALA A 713 -12.10 20.58 -25.77
N GLU A 714 -11.82 21.87 -25.89
CA GLU A 714 -10.57 22.36 -26.48
C GLU A 714 -9.35 21.94 -25.64
N GLN A 715 -9.43 22.09 -24.31
CA GLN A 715 -8.39 21.65 -23.39
C GLN A 715 -8.13 20.14 -23.54
N ARG A 716 -9.18 19.32 -23.49
CA ARG A 716 -9.07 17.86 -23.68
C ARG A 716 -8.49 17.51 -25.04
N ALA A 717 -8.90 18.19 -26.12
CA ALA A 717 -8.35 17.97 -27.45
C ALA A 717 -6.86 18.35 -27.53
N ARG A 718 -6.44 19.40 -26.81
CA ARG A 718 -5.05 19.82 -26.72
C ARG A 718 -4.20 18.81 -25.94
N HIS A 719 -4.66 18.41 -24.75
CA HIS A 719 -4.01 17.37 -23.95
C HIS A 719 -3.89 16.07 -24.74
N HIS A 720 -4.98 15.63 -25.37
CA HIS A 720 -4.99 14.44 -26.21
C HIS A 720 -3.98 14.57 -27.35
N ARG A 721 -3.87 15.72 -28.03
CA ARG A 721 -2.84 15.92 -29.07
C ARG A 721 -1.42 15.74 -28.53
N ILE A 722 -1.15 16.22 -27.32
CA ILE A 722 0.16 16.12 -26.67
C ILE A 722 0.42 14.72 -26.16
N LEU A 723 -0.59 13.96 -25.72
CA LEU A 723 -0.41 12.62 -25.13
C LEU A 723 -0.79 11.48 -26.06
N LYS A 724 -1.23 11.81 -27.28
CA LYS A 724 -1.56 10.82 -28.30
C LYS A 724 -0.36 9.91 -28.55
N ASP A 725 -0.64 8.61 -28.60
CA ASP A 725 0.32 7.56 -28.89
C ASP A 725 1.48 7.48 -27.89
N VAL A 726 1.32 8.01 -26.67
CA VAL A 726 2.28 7.79 -25.57
C VAL A 726 2.50 6.30 -25.38
N ARG A 727 3.77 5.91 -25.32
CA ARG A 727 4.20 4.52 -25.14
C ARG A 727 4.85 4.35 -23.79
N PHE A 728 4.84 3.12 -23.31
CA PHE A 728 5.76 2.75 -22.23
C PHE A 728 7.20 2.92 -22.70
N ALA A 729 8.08 3.28 -21.77
CA ALA A 729 9.51 3.24 -21.94
C ALA A 729 9.97 1.84 -22.40
N GLU A 730 10.96 1.82 -23.28
CA GLU A 730 11.55 0.59 -23.81
C GLU A 730 12.99 0.43 -23.29
N PRO A 731 13.44 -0.78 -22.94
CA PRO A 731 14.83 -0.98 -22.57
C PRO A 731 15.80 -0.55 -23.67
N MET A 732 16.87 0.16 -23.30
CA MET A 732 18.00 0.37 -24.20
C MET A 732 18.83 -0.91 -24.33
N ASP A 733 19.58 -1.04 -25.44
CA ASP A 733 20.54 -2.12 -25.60
C ASP A 733 21.60 -2.09 -24.48
N VAL A 734 21.59 -3.14 -23.66
CA VAL A 734 22.47 -3.32 -22.50
C VAL A 734 23.94 -3.33 -22.91
N GLN A 735 24.28 -3.88 -24.08
CA GLN A 735 25.69 -3.96 -24.53
C GLN A 735 26.30 -2.58 -24.76
N ASN A 736 25.46 -1.61 -25.12
CA ASN A 736 25.87 -0.25 -25.42
C ASN A 736 25.64 0.72 -24.25
N HIS A 737 25.11 0.23 -23.13
CA HIS A 737 24.69 1.06 -22.00
C HIS A 737 25.88 1.65 -21.22
N PRO A 738 25.90 2.96 -20.91
CA PRO A 738 27.08 3.64 -20.34
C PRO A 738 27.56 3.07 -19.00
N VAL A 739 26.64 2.59 -18.17
CA VAL A 739 26.91 2.07 -16.81
C VAL A 739 27.20 0.56 -16.79
N MET A 740 26.90 -0.16 -17.88
CA MET A 740 27.05 -1.63 -17.95
C MET A 740 28.40 -2.05 -18.56
N ARG A 741 29.31 -1.10 -18.82
CA ARG A 741 30.61 -1.32 -19.47
C ARG A 741 31.75 -1.52 -18.48
#